data_AF-A0A4R2GNT7-F1
#
_entry.id   AF-A0A4R2GNT7-F1
#
_cell.length_a   1.000
_cell.length_b   1.000
_cell.length_c   1.000
_cell.angle_alpha   90.00
_cell.angle_beta   90.00
_cell.angle_gamma   90.00
#
_symmetry.space_group_name_H-M   'P 1'
#
loop_
_entity.id
_entity.type
_entity.pdbx_description
1 polymer ?
#
loop_
_entity_poly.entity_id
_entity_poly.type
_entity_poly.pdbx_seq_one_letter_code
_entity_poly.pdbx_strand_id
1 'polypeptide(L)'
;MSETLLEALMQLFALLTDVKKESKTGRAHSLVSDFLSKHFSKEYVDQYLGRFEVYLNRYHSQADSEDQTLKDKQSSDNKSRILNIASKINSELEQEPKVLLFVQLLDFLKKDDEIGEEEFRFVDLLAGKFRIAQSDYNNMKRFIIDNPLDVADKNLLLLISGNNEKPHPDVKLLFNPKQQVIVWVLHITSTNTYIFRYDGERNLYLNGHKVERNRPYPLAVGSVIKTSRMPPVYYSRVAEQFIHQKETGRIIFRAMDVSYKFSNNQIGIHPFSFTGRSGQLVGIMGGSGTGKSTLLNVLNGNYKLSSGKIFINGYDLHAEKENLQGVIGYVPQDDLLKEELTVFENLWFNARLCFNNLNKEEIKQLVENALKDFDLVEARNMVVGTPLNKILSGGQRKRLNIALELIREPSILFVDEPTSGLSSMDSEKVMLLLKRQVLKGKLVIINIHQPSSDLYKLLDKLLMIDKGGRIIFNGNPMDAIAYFKKEANYVNPEERECYVCGNVKTEQPLRIVEARIVNPYGNLIRQRKVKPEDWYQLYIENFEEKYEWKHKRNITRKEPLPKNWFSIPGRKKQFQIFALRDALSKLKDKQYLAINILEAPILAIILGFFTKFLVGSAENPDLYIFSENVNLPAYLFMCVVVSMFIGLNVSAEEIIKDRKLLKRESFLNLSRFSFLNSKILVLFTISAIQTLSFVLIGNYILEVKGLTISYWIFLFSTACFANMLGLNISSGLNSVVAIYVLIPLILIPHLLFSGVIVSYDKLHNSISSKEFVPRIGDLMVTRWSYEALAVNQFKNNRYQKNFFFEEMIMSQNSYYANTLIPELIKINDAANWAKGRNDLESFNNQKRVLQAGLMQLQQKYPNLVTFNFEIQNLPEYTSEIHQAISSVLELTRQTFNREYQHFSALKDQKMQSLITEKGSVDAVVEFRQQFHNEALADWVMERKEPKQFEFTGEQFIQKRHPVFKEPSGKWGRAHFYAPEKRIGPFFIATPFFNTFIIWIGIVILYVTLYLDILRRIIHYFETFRLRQLNKRLQKLGT
;
A
#
# COMPACT_ATOMS: atom_id res chain seq x y z
N MET A 1 29.28 -15.03 33.19
CA MET A 1 30.58 -14.33 33.19
C MET A 1 31.62 -15.26 32.60
N SER A 2 32.62 -14.75 31.86
CA SER A 2 33.78 -15.55 31.44
C SER A 2 34.62 -15.94 32.66
N GLU A 3 35.29 -17.10 32.59
CA GLU A 3 36.22 -17.58 33.62
C GLU A 3 37.33 -16.55 33.89
N THR A 4 37.82 -15.93 32.81
CA THR A 4 38.82 -14.87 32.80
C THR A 4 38.39 -13.61 33.56
N LEU A 5 37.09 -13.27 33.51
CA LEU A 5 36.53 -12.13 34.24
C LEU A 5 36.44 -12.43 35.74
N LEU A 6 36.04 -13.65 36.10
CA LEU A 6 35.96 -14.05 37.50
C LEU A 6 37.35 -14.04 38.14
N GLU A 7 38.37 -14.52 37.43
CA GLU A 7 39.77 -14.41 37.86
C GLU A 7 40.20 -12.96 38.05
N ALA A 8 39.92 -12.09 37.09
CA ALA A 8 40.26 -10.67 37.17
C ALA A 8 39.57 -9.97 38.36
N LEU A 9 38.32 -10.33 38.65
CA LEU A 9 37.57 -9.85 39.82
C LEU A 9 38.22 -10.31 41.13
N MET A 10 38.56 -11.59 41.26
CA MET A 10 39.22 -12.10 42.48
C MET A 10 40.57 -11.40 42.72
N GLN A 11 41.32 -11.12 41.65
CA GLN A 11 42.56 -10.37 41.74
C GLN A 11 42.35 -8.91 42.18
N LEU A 12 41.32 -8.23 41.66
CA LEU A 12 40.97 -6.87 42.10
C LEU A 12 40.53 -6.81 43.56
N PHE A 13 39.67 -7.73 44.00
CA PHE A 13 39.26 -7.81 45.41
C PHE A 13 40.45 -8.11 46.33
N ALA A 14 41.36 -9.00 45.92
CA ALA A 14 42.56 -9.32 46.70
C ALA A 14 43.51 -8.12 46.84
N LEU A 15 43.65 -7.31 45.77
CA LEU A 15 44.43 -6.06 45.81
C LEU A 15 43.80 -4.98 46.69
N LEU A 16 42.47 -4.96 46.81
CA LEU A 16 41.72 -4.02 47.64
C LEU A 16 41.67 -4.39 49.13
N THR A 17 42.02 -5.63 49.49
CA THR A 17 41.92 -6.09 50.88
C THR A 17 43.20 -5.74 51.63
N ASP A 18 43.10 -4.96 52.71
CA ASP A 18 44.22 -4.61 53.60
C ASP A 18 44.48 -5.73 54.62
N VAL A 19 45.66 -6.35 54.54
CA VAL A 19 46.05 -7.55 55.32
C VAL A 19 46.53 -7.21 56.74
N LYS A 20 46.82 -5.95 57.06
CA LYS A 20 47.35 -5.54 58.38
C LYS A 20 46.34 -5.57 59.54
N LYS A 21 45.06 -5.84 59.25
CA LYS A 21 44.01 -5.97 60.27
C LYS A 21 43.33 -7.33 60.07
N GLU A 22 43.51 -8.29 61.00
CA GLU A 22 42.88 -9.62 60.95
C GLU A 22 41.34 -9.56 60.84
N SER A 23 40.73 -8.51 61.39
CA SER A 23 39.30 -8.25 61.24
C SER A 23 38.88 -7.91 59.81
N LYS A 24 39.79 -7.37 58.97
CA LYS A 24 39.54 -7.02 57.57
C LYS A 24 39.64 -8.23 56.63
N THR A 25 40.57 -9.15 56.86
CA THR A 25 40.72 -10.36 56.04
C THR A 25 39.55 -11.33 56.19
N GLY A 26 39.06 -11.56 57.41
CA GLY A 26 37.87 -12.38 57.65
C GLY A 26 36.58 -11.78 57.04
N ARG A 27 36.47 -10.44 57.04
CA ARG A 27 35.33 -9.72 56.44
C ARG A 27 35.38 -9.70 54.91
N ALA A 28 36.56 -9.51 54.31
CA ALA A 28 36.73 -9.58 52.87
C ALA A 28 36.39 -10.99 52.32
N HIS A 29 36.82 -12.03 53.04
CA HIS A 29 36.48 -13.42 52.71
C HIS A 29 34.96 -13.67 52.76
N SER A 30 34.28 -13.17 53.80
CA SER A 30 32.81 -13.20 53.91
C SER A 30 32.13 -12.47 52.75
N LEU A 31 32.61 -11.30 52.35
CA LEU A 31 32.01 -10.49 51.28
C LEU A 31 32.16 -11.13 49.91
N VAL A 32 33.35 -11.66 49.60
CA VAL A 32 33.61 -12.39 48.35
C VAL A 32 32.78 -13.68 48.31
N SER A 33 32.66 -14.38 49.44
CA SER A 33 31.80 -15.57 49.57
C SER A 33 30.33 -15.24 49.34
N ASP A 34 29.82 -14.15 49.93
CA ASP A 34 28.47 -13.65 49.73
C ASP A 34 28.21 -13.21 48.28
N PHE A 35 29.21 -12.66 47.61
CA PHE A 35 29.12 -12.29 46.19
C PHE A 35 29.04 -13.53 45.29
N LEU A 36 29.94 -14.50 45.50
CA LEU A 36 30.02 -15.70 44.67
C LEU A 36 28.81 -16.61 44.91
N SER A 37 28.37 -16.80 46.15
CA SER A 37 27.25 -17.68 46.51
C SER A 37 25.90 -17.24 45.97
N LYS A 38 25.76 -15.97 45.59
CA LYS A 38 24.57 -15.43 44.93
C LYS A 38 24.49 -15.78 43.44
N HIS A 39 25.61 -16.11 42.82
CA HIS A 39 25.71 -16.29 41.37
C HIS A 39 26.21 -17.68 40.94
N PHE A 40 26.83 -18.44 41.84
CA PHE A 40 27.51 -19.70 41.53
C PHE A 40 27.17 -20.81 42.53
N SER A 41 27.32 -22.07 42.10
CA SER A 41 27.14 -23.23 42.96
C SER A 41 28.23 -23.29 44.04
N LYS A 42 27.96 -23.99 45.14
CA LYS A 42 28.86 -24.08 46.28
C LYS A 42 30.27 -24.56 45.90
N GLU A 43 30.40 -25.53 44.99
CA GLU A 43 31.68 -26.00 44.47
C GLU A 43 32.48 -24.90 43.76
N TYR A 44 31.82 -24.08 42.93
CA TYR A 44 32.46 -22.94 42.27
C TYR A 44 32.82 -21.84 43.29
N VAL A 45 31.97 -21.59 44.27
CA VAL A 45 32.25 -20.61 45.34
C VAL A 45 33.53 -21.00 46.08
N ASP A 46 33.64 -22.26 46.50
CA ASP A 46 34.81 -22.77 47.23
C ASP A 46 36.07 -22.72 46.35
N GLN A 47 35.97 -23.07 45.06
CA GLN A 47 37.07 -22.99 44.10
C GLN A 47 37.61 -21.56 43.94
N TYR A 48 36.72 -20.58 43.77
CA TYR A 48 37.14 -19.19 43.53
C TYR A 48 37.50 -18.44 44.81
N LEU A 49 36.95 -18.82 45.97
CA LEU A 49 37.45 -18.38 47.27
C LEU A 49 38.88 -18.87 47.50
N GLY A 50 39.17 -20.13 47.19
CA GLY A 50 40.55 -20.64 47.24
C GLY A 50 41.50 -19.87 46.32
N ARG A 51 41.04 -19.49 45.11
CA ARG A 51 41.83 -18.63 44.20
C ARG A 51 42.02 -17.21 44.76
N PHE A 52 40.99 -16.63 45.36
CA PHE A 52 41.06 -15.33 46.03
C PHE A 52 42.11 -15.32 47.16
N GLU A 53 42.13 -16.33 48.02
CA GLU A 53 43.14 -16.47 49.09
C GLU A 53 44.57 -16.61 48.53
N VAL A 54 44.75 -17.37 47.45
CA VAL A 54 46.05 -17.47 46.75
C VAL A 54 46.52 -16.11 46.24
N TYR A 55 45.62 -15.30 45.68
CA TYR A 55 45.96 -13.95 45.21
C TYR A 55 46.21 -12.99 46.37
N LEU A 56 45.41 -13.06 47.43
CA LEU A 56 45.58 -12.27 48.65
C LEU A 56 46.97 -12.47 49.24
N ASN A 57 47.37 -13.72 49.46
CA ASN A 57 48.69 -14.06 49.99
C ASN A 57 49.83 -13.65 49.05
N ARG A 58 49.62 -13.76 47.74
CA ARG A 58 50.62 -13.37 46.73
C ARG A 58 50.82 -11.85 46.65
N TYR A 59 49.75 -11.08 46.80
CA TYR A 59 49.80 -9.62 46.63
C TYR A 59 50.23 -8.88 47.89
N HIS A 60 50.11 -9.52 49.05
CA HIS A 60 50.47 -8.96 50.36
C HIS A 60 51.65 -9.68 51.04
N SER A 61 52.41 -10.51 50.31
CA SER A 61 53.52 -11.32 50.85
C SER A 61 54.66 -10.54 51.51
N GLN A 62 54.75 -9.23 51.29
CA GLN A 62 55.78 -8.34 51.87
C GLN A 62 55.17 -7.21 52.74
N ALA A 63 53.87 -7.29 53.08
CA ALA A 63 53.18 -6.23 53.83
C ALA A 63 53.74 -6.02 55.26
N ASP A 64 54.33 -7.07 55.85
CA ASP A 64 54.92 -7.10 57.20
C ASP A 64 56.44 -6.83 57.23
N SER A 65 57.09 -6.54 56.09
CA SER A 65 58.53 -6.24 56.08
C SER A 65 58.84 -4.91 56.78
N GLU A 66 59.94 -4.80 57.53
CA GLU A 66 60.36 -3.52 58.12
C GLU A 66 61.05 -2.58 57.09
N ASP A 67 61.44 -3.11 55.93
CA ASP A 67 62.16 -2.39 54.88
C ASP A 67 61.23 -1.57 53.97
N GLN A 68 61.37 -0.24 54.06
CA GLN A 68 60.54 0.73 53.35
C GLN A 68 60.73 0.68 51.82
N THR A 69 61.93 0.27 51.35
CA THR A 69 62.21 0.15 49.92
C THR A 69 61.47 -1.01 49.27
N LEU A 70 61.27 -2.11 50.01
CA LEU A 70 60.49 -3.27 49.57
C LEU A 70 59.00 -2.94 49.53
N LYS A 71 58.50 -2.16 50.49
CA LYS A 71 57.11 -1.66 50.48
C LYS A 71 56.80 -0.77 49.28
N ASP A 72 57.70 0.17 48.96
CA ASP A 72 57.54 1.06 47.81
C ASP A 72 57.58 0.28 46.48
N LYS A 73 58.46 -0.72 46.38
CA LYS A 73 58.54 -1.62 45.22
C LYS A 73 57.27 -2.46 45.05
N GLN A 74 56.73 -3.00 46.14
CA GLN A 74 55.47 -3.75 46.13
C GLN A 74 54.27 -2.87 45.75
N SER A 75 54.20 -1.63 46.25
CA SER A 75 53.17 -0.65 45.86
C SER A 75 53.23 -0.29 44.37
N SER A 76 54.44 -0.14 43.82
CA SER A 76 54.66 0.07 42.38
C SER A 76 54.27 -1.16 41.53
N ASP A 77 54.62 -2.36 41.98
CA ASP A 77 54.24 -3.61 41.31
C ASP A 77 52.73 -3.83 41.35
N ASN A 78 52.06 -3.50 42.46
CA ASN A 78 50.61 -3.57 42.56
C ASN A 78 49.93 -2.57 41.61
N LYS A 79 50.46 -1.35 41.46
CA LYS A 79 49.99 -0.39 40.43
C LYS A 79 50.10 -0.95 39.02
N SER A 80 51.22 -1.58 38.65
CA SER A 80 51.38 -2.17 37.31
C SER A 80 50.42 -3.35 37.07
N ARG A 81 50.16 -4.17 38.09
CA ARG A 81 49.19 -5.27 38.04
C ARG A 81 47.76 -4.77 37.86
N ILE A 82 47.36 -3.72 38.56
CA ILE A 82 46.04 -3.09 38.40
C ILE A 82 45.84 -2.63 36.96
N LEU A 83 46.86 -2.01 36.36
CA LEU A 83 46.81 -1.56 34.96
C LEU A 83 46.60 -2.71 33.99
N ASN A 84 47.25 -3.85 34.20
CA ASN A 84 47.11 -5.05 33.38
C ASN A 84 45.75 -5.74 33.55
N ILE A 85 45.22 -5.78 34.78
CA ILE A 85 43.90 -6.37 35.05
C ILE A 85 42.80 -5.48 34.45
N ALA A 86 42.91 -4.16 34.62
CA ALA A 86 41.95 -3.21 34.08
C ALA A 86 41.97 -3.18 32.53
N SER A 87 43.12 -3.38 31.89
CA SER A 87 43.20 -3.47 30.42
C SER A 87 42.51 -4.74 29.90
N LYS A 88 42.68 -5.88 30.58
CA LYS A 88 42.00 -7.15 30.24
C LYS A 88 40.48 -7.07 30.39
N ILE A 89 40.00 -6.46 31.48
CA ILE A 89 38.56 -6.20 31.67
C ILE A 89 38.03 -5.26 30.58
N ASN A 90 38.84 -4.28 30.17
CA ASN A 90 38.43 -3.31 29.15
C ASN A 90 38.20 -3.91 27.77
N SER A 91 38.95 -4.95 27.39
CA SER A 91 38.76 -5.66 26.12
C SER A 91 37.58 -6.62 26.12
N GLU A 92 37.18 -7.14 27.29
CA GLU A 92 36.11 -8.15 27.39
C GLU A 92 34.73 -7.54 27.69
N LEU A 93 34.65 -6.40 28.38
CA LEU A 93 33.37 -5.80 28.79
C LEU A 93 33.00 -4.54 28.00
N GLU A 94 31.69 -4.37 27.78
CA GLU A 94 31.08 -3.09 27.39
C GLU A 94 31.01 -2.11 28.58
N GLN A 95 30.58 -0.87 28.36
CA GLN A 95 30.61 0.18 29.39
C GLN A 95 29.65 -0.05 30.58
N GLU A 96 28.42 -0.50 30.33
CA GLU A 96 27.44 -0.72 31.40
C GLU A 96 27.90 -1.76 32.44
N PRO A 97 28.37 -2.96 32.05
CA PRO A 97 28.96 -3.92 32.99
C PRO A 97 30.16 -3.36 33.79
N LYS A 98 30.99 -2.49 33.20
CA LYS A 98 32.11 -1.84 33.90
C LYS A 98 31.64 -0.91 35.00
N VAL A 99 30.60 -0.12 34.74
CA VAL A 99 29.98 0.77 35.74
C VAL A 99 29.38 -0.05 36.88
N LEU A 100 28.65 -1.14 36.58
CA LEU A 100 28.08 -2.02 37.60
C LEU A 100 29.17 -2.67 38.47
N LEU A 101 30.25 -3.13 37.86
CA LEU A 101 31.41 -3.69 38.56
C LEU A 101 32.07 -2.63 39.45
N PHE A 102 32.22 -1.41 38.95
CA PHE A 102 32.77 -0.29 39.72
C PHE A 102 31.89 0.08 40.93
N VAL A 103 30.57 0.02 40.80
CA VAL A 103 29.62 0.23 41.91
C VAL A 103 29.78 -0.84 42.99
N GLN A 104 30.01 -2.10 42.60
CA GLN A 104 30.27 -3.18 43.54
C GLN A 104 31.60 -2.99 44.27
N LEU A 105 32.63 -2.49 43.59
CA LEU A 105 33.92 -2.13 44.22
C LEU A 105 33.76 -0.96 45.21
N LEU A 106 32.93 0.04 44.90
CA LEU A 106 32.61 1.13 45.83
C LEU A 106 31.78 0.65 47.04
N ASP A 107 30.82 -0.27 46.84
CA ASP A 107 30.07 -0.89 47.95
C ASP A 107 30.98 -1.70 48.88
N PHE A 108 32.00 -2.36 48.32
CA PHE A 108 33.03 -3.06 49.09
C PHE A 108 33.79 -2.10 50.01
N LEU A 109 34.26 -0.97 49.49
CA LEU A 109 34.99 0.04 50.26
C LEU A 109 34.14 0.77 51.32
N LYS A 110 32.83 0.91 51.09
CA LYS A 110 31.92 1.60 52.04
C LYS A 110 31.80 0.88 53.39
N LYS A 111 31.98 -0.44 53.43
CA LYS A 111 31.80 -1.23 54.65
C LYS A 111 32.97 -1.13 55.64
N ASP A 112 33.97 -0.31 55.32
CA ASP A 112 35.06 0.09 56.22
C ASP A 112 34.73 1.43 56.92
N ASP A 113 34.89 1.48 58.24
CA ASP A 113 34.57 2.68 59.04
C ASP A 113 35.54 3.86 58.78
N GLU A 114 36.70 3.61 58.16
CA GLU A 114 37.66 4.62 57.68
C GLU A 114 38.33 4.13 56.38
N ILE A 115 38.12 4.85 55.26
CA ILE A 115 38.74 4.57 53.95
C ILE A 115 40.11 5.26 53.89
N GLY A 116 41.18 4.50 53.62
CA GLY A 116 42.55 5.01 53.55
C GLY A 116 42.88 5.80 52.27
N GLU A 117 43.94 6.64 52.29
CA GLU A 117 44.37 7.41 51.11
C GLU A 117 44.79 6.52 49.92
N GLU A 118 45.36 5.35 50.18
CA GLU A 118 45.78 4.42 49.12
C GLU A 118 44.58 3.77 48.39
N GLU A 119 43.50 3.50 49.12
CA GLU A 119 42.25 2.94 48.58
C GLU A 119 41.54 3.97 47.68
N PHE A 120 41.56 5.27 48.05
CA PHE A 120 41.05 6.33 47.18
C PHE A 120 41.85 6.50 45.89
N ARG A 121 43.20 6.48 45.97
CA ARG A 121 44.07 6.54 44.78
C ARG A 121 43.85 5.37 43.84
N PHE A 122 43.54 4.19 44.39
CA PHE A 122 43.20 3.00 43.62
C PHE A 122 41.90 3.16 42.82
N VAL A 123 40.84 3.64 43.49
CA VAL A 123 39.53 3.88 42.86
C VAL A 123 39.63 4.93 41.74
N ASP A 124 40.40 6.00 41.95
CA ASP A 124 40.65 7.03 40.93
C ASP A 124 41.35 6.43 39.69
N LEU A 125 42.35 5.57 39.91
CA LEU A 125 43.10 4.91 38.82
C LEU A 125 42.21 3.93 38.03
N LEU A 126 41.35 3.18 38.72
CA LEU A 126 40.38 2.29 38.06
C LEU A 126 39.31 3.05 37.28
N ALA A 127 38.75 4.12 37.83
CA ALA A 127 37.75 4.94 37.14
C ALA A 127 38.30 5.49 35.81
N GLY A 128 39.54 6.01 35.84
CA GLY A 128 40.24 6.48 34.64
C GLY A 128 40.48 5.37 33.62
N LYS A 129 40.85 4.17 34.06
CA LYS A 129 41.10 3.03 33.16
C LYS A 129 39.83 2.46 32.56
N PHE A 130 38.75 2.32 33.33
CA PHE A 130 37.44 1.91 32.82
C PHE A 130 36.79 2.98 31.92
N ARG A 131 37.41 4.16 31.79
CA ARG A 131 36.92 5.31 31.02
C ARG A 131 35.55 5.77 31.52
N ILE A 132 35.34 5.74 32.83
CA ILE A 132 34.13 6.26 33.47
C ILE A 132 34.21 7.79 33.42
N ALA A 133 33.11 8.44 33.02
CA ALA A 133 33.06 9.90 32.99
C ALA A 133 33.28 10.48 34.40
N GLN A 134 34.08 11.55 34.50
CA GLN A 134 34.43 12.15 35.80
C GLN A 134 33.19 12.60 36.60
N SER A 135 32.15 13.07 35.90
CA SER A 135 30.86 13.44 36.49
C SER A 135 30.18 12.24 37.14
N ASP A 136 30.09 11.12 36.42
CA ASP A 136 29.46 9.89 36.91
C ASP A 136 30.27 9.29 38.06
N TYR A 137 31.61 9.32 37.99
CA TYR A 137 32.48 8.90 39.08
C TYR A 137 32.20 9.68 40.38
N ASN A 138 32.27 11.01 40.32
CA ASN A 138 32.04 11.88 41.49
C ASN A 138 30.64 11.67 42.07
N ASN A 139 29.63 11.54 41.22
CA ASN A 139 28.24 11.32 41.64
C ASN A 139 28.06 9.94 42.28
N MET A 140 28.63 8.87 41.70
CA MET A 140 28.59 7.53 42.30
C MET A 140 29.32 7.47 43.64
N LYS A 141 30.50 8.09 43.73
CA LYS A 141 31.29 8.16 44.97
C LYS A 141 30.49 8.77 46.10
N ARG A 142 29.95 9.99 45.90
CA ARG A 142 29.12 10.68 46.90
C ARG A 142 27.81 9.93 47.19
N PHE A 143 27.20 9.33 46.17
CA PHE A 143 25.96 8.58 46.35
C PHE A 143 26.13 7.25 47.07
N ILE A 144 27.29 6.59 47.01
CA ILE A 144 27.50 5.29 47.65
C ILE A 144 28.14 5.48 49.02
N ILE A 145 29.25 6.22 49.10
CA ILE A 145 30.05 6.39 50.31
C ILE A 145 29.43 7.44 51.24
N ASP A 146 29.12 8.63 50.71
CA ASP A 146 28.64 9.77 51.50
C ASP A 146 27.09 9.83 51.62
N ASN A 147 26.53 11.01 51.90
CA ASN A 147 25.08 11.24 51.92
C ASN A 147 24.53 11.36 50.48
N PRO A 148 23.35 10.80 50.14
CA PRO A 148 22.79 10.95 48.78
C PRO A 148 22.64 12.41 48.35
N LEU A 149 22.45 13.32 49.31
CA LEU A 149 22.34 14.74 49.05
C LEU A 149 23.66 15.39 48.67
N ASP A 150 24.83 14.79 48.90
CA ASP A 150 26.10 15.44 48.58
C ASP A 150 26.43 15.38 47.08
N VAL A 151 25.66 14.62 46.29
CA VAL A 151 25.79 14.53 44.82
C VAL A 151 25.69 15.92 44.19
N ALA A 152 26.67 16.24 43.33
CA ALA A 152 26.85 17.59 42.77
C ALA A 152 25.69 18.02 41.88
N ASP A 153 25.20 17.13 41.01
CA ASP A 153 24.01 17.39 40.19
C ASP A 153 22.76 16.75 40.80
N LYS A 154 21.95 17.58 41.42
CA LYS A 154 20.69 17.18 42.07
C LYS A 154 19.63 16.69 41.07
N ASN A 155 19.72 17.05 39.78
CA ASN A 155 18.76 16.58 38.75
C ASN A 155 18.89 15.09 38.45
N LEU A 156 20.01 14.46 38.85
CA LEU A 156 20.28 13.03 38.71
C LEU A 156 19.74 12.21 39.88
N LEU A 157 19.20 12.87 40.91
CA LEU A 157 18.61 12.21 42.08
C LEU A 157 17.09 12.13 41.96
N LEU A 158 16.56 10.97 42.33
CA LEU A 158 15.14 10.75 42.57
C LEU A 158 14.94 10.26 44.00
N LEU A 159 14.06 10.96 44.71
CA LEU A 159 13.56 10.59 46.02
C LEU A 159 12.21 9.89 45.89
N ILE A 160 12.07 8.70 46.45
CA ILE A 160 10.79 8.01 46.61
C ILE A 160 10.44 8.06 48.10
N SER A 161 9.40 8.84 48.45
CA SER A 161 9.03 9.10 49.84
C SER A 161 7.51 9.19 50.03
N GLY A 162 7.09 8.98 51.27
CA GLY A 162 5.72 9.19 51.73
C GLY A 162 5.45 10.63 52.16
N ASN A 163 6.49 11.46 52.27
CA ASN A 163 6.37 12.89 52.44
C ASN A 163 6.39 13.58 51.06
N ASN A 164 5.54 14.58 50.86
CA ASN A 164 5.43 15.32 49.59
C ASN A 164 6.43 16.48 49.51
N GLU A 165 7.29 16.64 50.52
CA GLU A 165 8.30 17.68 50.56
C GLU A 165 9.59 17.25 49.86
N LYS A 166 10.11 18.15 49.02
CA LYS A 166 11.41 17.96 48.39
C LYS A 166 12.51 18.51 49.30
N PRO A 167 13.59 17.76 49.54
CA PRO A 167 14.74 18.28 50.28
C PRO A 167 15.53 19.33 49.49
N HIS A 168 15.39 19.38 48.16
CA HIS A 168 15.98 20.40 47.29
C HIS A 168 15.10 20.57 46.03
N PRO A 169 14.93 21.78 45.46
CA PRO A 169 14.06 22.02 44.30
C PRO A 169 14.37 21.13 43.08
N ASP A 170 15.66 20.93 42.80
CA ASP A 170 16.15 20.15 41.65
C ASP A 170 16.08 18.62 41.83
N VAL A 171 15.84 18.13 43.05
CA VAL A 171 15.64 16.70 43.29
C VAL A 171 14.26 16.29 42.75
N LYS A 172 14.23 15.21 41.96
CA LYS A 172 12.97 14.64 41.48
C LYS A 172 12.29 13.90 42.64
N LEU A 173 10.95 13.97 42.70
CA LEU A 173 10.17 13.34 43.77
C LEU A 173 9.11 12.42 43.16
N LEU A 174 9.13 11.16 43.58
CA LEU A 174 8.05 10.20 43.35
C LEU A 174 7.30 10.03 44.67
N PHE A 175 6.25 10.82 44.83
CA PHE A 175 5.39 10.77 46.01
C PHE A 175 4.56 9.48 46.01
N ASN A 176 4.64 8.73 47.11
CA ASN A 176 3.85 7.54 47.34
C ASN A 176 3.30 7.59 48.78
N PRO A 177 2.02 7.92 48.99
CA PRO A 177 1.48 8.27 50.33
C PRO A 177 1.53 7.12 51.34
N LYS A 178 1.69 5.87 50.90
CA LYS A 178 1.83 4.68 51.77
C LYS A 178 3.28 4.22 51.93
N GLN A 179 4.25 5.02 51.47
CA GLN A 179 5.67 4.72 51.53
C GLN A 179 6.17 4.92 52.96
N GLN A 180 6.80 3.88 53.51
CA GLN A 180 7.29 3.86 54.90
C GLN A 180 8.82 3.83 55.01
N VAL A 181 9.51 3.71 53.87
CA VAL A 181 10.97 3.73 53.78
C VAL A 181 11.39 4.71 52.70
N ILE A 182 12.50 5.40 52.91
CA ILE A 182 13.01 6.36 51.95
C ILE A 182 13.88 5.60 50.95
N VAL A 183 13.57 5.73 49.66
CA VAL A 183 14.40 5.14 48.60
C VAL A 183 15.01 6.26 47.78
N TRP A 184 16.33 6.24 47.68
CA TRP A 184 17.11 7.15 46.85
C TRP A 184 17.54 6.43 45.58
N VAL A 185 17.40 7.09 44.43
CA VAL A 185 17.86 6.58 43.13
C VAL A 185 18.77 7.60 42.48
N LEU A 186 19.94 7.16 42.03
CA LEU A 186 20.88 7.90 41.20
C LEU A 186 20.77 7.44 39.75
N HIS A 187 20.70 8.40 38.83
CA HIS A 187 20.79 8.15 37.39
C HIS A 187 22.23 8.38 36.90
N ILE A 188 22.81 7.35 36.28
CA ILE A 188 24.11 7.40 35.63
C ILE A 188 23.90 7.75 34.17
N THR A 189 24.40 8.91 33.75
CA THR A 189 24.10 9.49 32.44
C THR A 189 24.81 8.76 31.30
N SER A 190 26.06 8.32 31.50
CA SER A 190 26.84 7.65 30.44
C SER A 190 26.27 6.30 30.00
N THR A 191 25.73 5.52 30.93
CA THR A 191 25.18 4.17 30.67
C THR A 191 23.67 4.11 30.76
N ASN A 192 23.01 5.21 31.14
CA ASN A 192 21.57 5.28 31.40
C ASN A 192 21.08 4.24 32.43
N THR A 193 21.94 3.92 33.40
CA THR A 193 21.67 2.95 34.47
C THR A 193 21.14 3.66 35.72
N TYR A 194 20.29 2.99 36.50
CA TYR A 194 19.79 3.51 37.77
C TYR A 194 20.30 2.66 38.93
N ILE A 195 20.83 3.32 39.95
CA ILE A 195 21.28 2.67 41.19
C ILE A 195 20.40 3.18 42.31
N PHE A 196 19.83 2.28 43.09
CA PHE A 196 19.05 2.67 44.26
C PHE A 196 19.69 2.18 45.55
N ARG A 197 19.50 2.95 46.62
CA ARG A 197 19.69 2.50 47.99
C ARG A 197 18.51 2.95 48.82
N TYR A 198 18.23 2.25 49.91
CA TYR A 198 17.13 2.62 50.79
C TYR A 198 17.58 2.79 52.23
N ASP A 199 16.83 3.63 52.93
CA ASP A 199 16.96 3.87 54.34
C ASP A 199 15.60 3.70 55.03
N GLY A 200 15.57 2.96 56.13
CA GLY A 200 14.37 2.68 56.91
C GLY A 200 14.40 1.33 57.63
N GLU A 201 13.55 1.19 58.65
CA GLU A 201 13.50 -0.01 59.50
C GLU A 201 12.73 -1.18 58.89
N ARG A 202 11.90 -0.94 57.88
CA ARG A 202 11.09 -1.99 57.25
C ARG A 202 11.82 -2.63 56.09
N ASN A 203 11.61 -3.94 55.94
CA ASN A 203 12.16 -4.72 54.84
C ASN A 203 11.62 -4.20 53.50
N LEU A 204 12.55 -3.81 52.62
CA LEU A 204 12.28 -3.55 51.22
C LEU A 204 12.60 -4.81 50.41
N TYR A 205 11.82 -5.05 49.36
CA TYR A 205 11.98 -6.16 48.45
C TYR A 205 12.20 -5.65 47.02
N LEU A 206 13.18 -6.21 46.33
CA LEU A 206 13.42 -6.04 44.90
C LEU A 206 13.05 -7.34 44.20
N ASN A 207 12.06 -7.29 43.30
CA ASN A 207 11.52 -8.46 42.60
C ASN A 207 11.03 -9.60 43.52
N GLY A 208 10.66 -9.27 44.77
CA GLY A 208 10.25 -10.25 45.77
C GLY A 208 11.39 -10.73 46.69
N HIS A 209 12.64 -10.33 46.45
CA HIS A 209 13.79 -10.64 47.30
C HIS A 209 14.11 -9.51 48.27
N LYS A 210 14.39 -9.84 49.53
CA LYS A 210 14.74 -8.85 50.56
C LYS A 210 16.08 -8.18 50.23
N VAL A 211 16.12 -6.84 50.29
CA VAL A 211 17.34 -6.04 50.09
C VAL A 211 17.89 -5.49 51.42
N GLU A 212 19.20 -5.34 51.51
CA GLU A 212 19.91 -4.82 52.69
C GLU A 212 19.87 -3.29 52.76
N ARG A 213 19.76 -2.74 53.98
CA ARG A 213 19.69 -1.29 54.22
C ARG A 213 20.99 -0.59 53.81
N ASN A 214 20.87 0.61 53.23
CA ASN A 214 21.98 1.46 52.80
C ASN A 214 22.98 0.86 51.78
N ARG A 215 22.66 -0.30 51.22
CA ARG A 215 23.43 -0.96 50.17
C ARG A 215 22.95 -0.51 48.78
N PRO A 216 23.84 -0.19 47.83
CA PRO A 216 23.49 0.15 46.46
C PRO A 216 23.11 -1.12 45.68
N TYR A 217 21.99 -1.06 44.99
CA TYR A 217 21.53 -2.10 44.08
C TYR A 217 21.25 -1.51 42.70
N PRO A 218 21.68 -2.16 41.61
CA PRO A 218 21.30 -1.74 40.27
C PRO A 218 19.83 -2.08 40.03
N LEU A 219 19.11 -1.14 39.41
CA LEU A 219 17.72 -1.34 39.01
C LEU A 219 17.69 -1.81 37.55
N ALA A 220 17.54 -3.11 37.34
CA ALA A 220 17.42 -3.68 35.99
C ALA A 220 16.04 -3.39 35.38
N VAL A 221 15.94 -3.43 34.06
CA VAL A 221 14.66 -3.25 33.34
C VAL A 221 13.65 -4.31 33.80
N GLY A 222 12.41 -3.88 34.06
CA GLY A 222 11.34 -4.75 34.59
C GLY A 222 11.37 -4.93 36.12
N SER A 223 12.35 -4.36 36.82
CA SER A 223 12.45 -4.51 38.28
C SER A 223 11.32 -3.81 39.02
N VAL A 224 10.95 -4.38 40.17
CA VAL A 224 9.88 -3.91 41.05
C VAL A 224 10.41 -3.75 42.46
N ILE A 225 10.31 -2.52 42.98
CA ILE A 225 10.60 -2.21 44.38
C ILE A 225 9.27 -2.25 45.15
N LYS A 226 9.17 -3.10 46.18
CA LYS A 226 7.95 -3.29 46.98
C LYS A 226 8.26 -3.46 48.47
N THR A 227 7.36 -3.01 49.33
CA THR A 227 7.28 -3.40 50.76
C THR A 227 5.93 -4.07 51.03
N SER A 228 5.76 -4.66 52.21
CA SER A 228 4.53 -5.39 52.57
C SER A 228 3.23 -4.58 52.52
N ARG A 229 3.30 -3.23 52.62
CA ARG A 229 2.11 -2.36 52.64
C ARG A 229 2.13 -1.20 51.65
N MET A 230 3.11 -1.13 50.74
CA MET A 230 3.21 -0.05 49.75
C MET A 230 2.82 -0.50 48.33
N PRO A 231 2.26 0.40 47.52
CA PRO A 231 2.16 0.20 46.07
C PRO A 231 3.55 -0.07 45.47
N PRO A 232 3.71 -1.09 44.62
CA PRO A 232 4.99 -1.37 43.98
C PRO A 232 5.44 -0.19 43.10
N VAL A 233 6.74 0.09 43.14
CA VAL A 233 7.41 1.07 42.28
C VAL A 233 8.18 0.32 41.20
N TYR A 234 7.75 0.47 39.96
CA TYR A 234 8.35 -0.18 38.80
C TYR A 234 9.52 0.63 38.25
N TYR A 235 10.50 -0.06 37.65
CA TYR A 235 11.62 0.54 36.90
C TYR A 235 11.15 1.65 35.95
N SER A 236 10.08 1.41 35.20
CA SER A 236 9.56 2.36 34.21
C SER A 236 9.11 3.68 34.81
N ARG A 237 8.55 3.65 36.04
CA ARG A 237 8.10 4.84 36.76
C ARG A 237 9.27 5.66 37.28
N VAL A 238 10.38 5.00 37.62
CA VAL A 238 11.66 5.65 37.96
C VAL A 238 12.25 6.28 36.71
N ALA A 239 12.38 5.51 35.62
CA ALA A 239 12.93 5.98 34.36
C ALA A 239 12.15 7.17 33.77
N GLU A 240 10.82 7.17 33.87
CA GLU A 240 9.96 8.28 33.42
C GLU A 240 10.40 9.63 34.01
N GLN A 241 10.85 9.66 35.27
CA GLN A 241 11.29 10.89 35.93
C GLN A 241 12.58 11.45 35.33
N PHE A 242 13.40 10.61 34.69
CA PHE A 242 14.69 10.98 34.10
C PHE A 242 14.62 11.22 32.59
N ILE A 243 13.64 10.64 31.90
CA ILE A 243 13.43 10.80 30.45
C ILE A 243 12.98 12.23 30.07
N HIS A 244 12.60 13.06 31.05
CA HIS A 244 12.13 14.43 30.83
C HIS A 244 13.20 15.38 30.26
N GLN A 245 13.36 15.38 28.93
CA GLN A 245 13.85 16.57 28.21
C GLN A 245 12.80 17.68 28.30
N LYS A 246 13.21 18.88 28.70
CA LYS A 246 12.36 20.05 28.98
C LYS A 246 11.55 20.58 27.77
N GLU A 247 11.61 19.97 26.57
CA GLU A 247 11.13 20.60 25.33
C GLU A 247 10.07 19.84 24.51
N THR A 248 9.76 18.56 24.79
CA THR A 248 8.76 17.80 24.02
C THR A 248 7.45 17.63 24.80
N GLY A 249 6.33 18.08 24.24
CA GLY A 249 5.00 17.98 24.85
C GLY A 249 4.64 16.52 25.17
N ARG A 250 4.25 16.25 26.43
CA ARG A 250 3.86 14.91 26.90
C ARG A 250 2.59 14.44 26.17
N ILE A 251 2.57 13.19 25.71
CA ILE A 251 1.35 12.55 25.20
C ILE A 251 0.61 11.86 26.34
N ILE A 252 -0.69 12.11 26.40
CA ILE A 252 -1.67 11.42 27.23
C ILE A 252 -2.78 10.89 26.32
N PHE A 253 -2.81 9.57 26.16
CA PHE A 253 -3.83 8.86 25.40
C PHE A 253 -4.90 8.31 26.36
N ARG A 254 -6.18 8.62 26.14
CA ARG A 254 -7.31 8.16 26.97
C ARG A 254 -8.42 7.59 26.11
N ALA A 255 -8.72 6.31 26.27
CA ALA A 255 -9.93 5.67 25.76
C ALA A 255 -10.95 5.56 26.90
N MET A 256 -12.17 6.05 26.68
CA MET A 256 -13.26 6.09 27.65
C MET A 256 -14.46 5.28 27.17
N ASP A 257 -14.77 4.20 27.90
CA ASP A 257 -15.93 3.32 27.68
C ASP A 257 -16.13 2.95 26.21
N VAL A 258 -15.01 2.63 25.54
CA VAL A 258 -14.94 2.43 24.10
C VAL A 258 -15.51 1.06 23.75
N SER A 259 -16.45 1.02 22.81
CA SER A 259 -16.98 -0.23 22.25
C SER A 259 -17.04 -0.21 20.73
N TYR A 260 -17.00 -1.39 20.13
CA TYR A 260 -17.05 -1.57 18.68
C TYR A 260 -17.95 -2.75 18.28
N LYS A 261 -18.74 -2.56 17.23
CA LYS A 261 -19.59 -3.60 16.61
C LYS A 261 -19.23 -3.73 15.13
N PHE A 262 -19.16 -4.95 14.64
CA PHE A 262 -18.96 -5.25 13.22
C PHE A 262 -20.21 -4.90 12.39
N SER A 263 -20.06 -4.83 11.06
CA SER A 263 -21.16 -4.53 10.13
C SER A 263 -22.31 -5.54 10.15
N ASN A 264 -22.05 -6.76 10.63
CA ASN A 264 -23.04 -7.80 10.89
C ASN A 264 -23.75 -7.66 12.26
N ASN A 265 -23.53 -6.54 12.97
CA ASN A 265 -24.05 -6.23 14.31
C ASN A 265 -23.50 -7.10 15.46
N GLN A 266 -22.50 -7.94 15.20
CA GLN A 266 -21.79 -8.68 16.24
C GLN A 266 -20.88 -7.75 17.05
N ILE A 267 -20.88 -7.87 18.38
CA ILE A 267 -19.96 -7.10 19.24
C ILE A 267 -18.53 -7.57 18.96
N GLY A 268 -17.68 -6.62 18.55
CA GLY A 268 -16.27 -6.88 18.28
C GLY A 268 -15.38 -6.57 19.47
N ILE A 269 -15.69 -5.51 20.22
CA ILE A 269 -15.00 -5.12 21.45
C ILE A 269 -16.04 -4.63 22.47
N HIS A 270 -16.01 -5.21 23.67
CA HIS A 270 -16.85 -4.78 24.79
C HIS A 270 -16.34 -3.46 25.41
N PRO A 271 -17.21 -2.68 26.07
CA PRO A 271 -16.82 -1.41 26.69
C PRO A 271 -15.60 -1.57 27.60
N PHE A 272 -14.58 -0.73 27.40
CA PHE A 272 -13.41 -0.67 28.27
C PHE A 272 -12.81 0.72 28.28
N SER A 273 -12.03 1.01 29.32
CA SER A 273 -11.25 2.23 29.42
C SER A 273 -9.75 1.96 29.54
N PHE A 274 -8.97 2.83 28.93
CA PHE A 274 -7.52 2.68 28.90
C PHE A 274 -6.83 4.03 28.88
N THR A 275 -5.71 4.12 29.60
CA THR A 275 -4.81 5.28 29.54
C THR A 275 -3.39 4.86 29.22
N GLY A 276 -2.77 5.53 28.26
CA GLY A 276 -1.35 5.42 27.92
C GLY A 276 -0.66 6.78 28.01
N ARG A 277 0.62 6.78 28.33
CA ARG A 277 1.44 8.01 28.45
C ARG A 277 2.73 7.88 27.67
N SER A 278 3.31 9.01 27.25
CA SER A 278 4.69 9.09 26.75
C SER A 278 5.66 8.30 27.64
N GLY A 279 6.59 7.55 27.05
CA GLY A 279 7.56 6.76 27.80
C GLY A 279 7.04 5.39 28.24
N GLN A 280 5.90 4.93 27.72
CA GLN A 280 5.37 3.58 28.00
C GLN A 280 5.36 2.69 26.75
N LEU A 281 5.83 1.44 26.92
CA LEU A 281 5.61 0.32 26.03
C LEU A 281 4.42 -0.51 26.54
N VAL A 282 3.34 -0.52 25.77
CA VAL A 282 2.09 -1.20 26.14
C VAL A 282 1.93 -2.45 25.27
N GLY A 283 1.87 -3.62 25.89
CA GLY A 283 1.56 -4.88 25.20
C GLY A 283 0.08 -5.20 25.23
N ILE A 284 -0.47 -5.66 24.11
CA ILE A 284 -1.79 -6.29 24.00
C ILE A 284 -1.56 -7.78 23.81
N MET A 285 -2.14 -8.61 24.68
CA MET A 285 -1.97 -10.06 24.69
C MET A 285 -3.31 -10.78 24.80
N GLY A 286 -3.43 -11.94 24.16
CA GLY A 286 -4.67 -12.72 24.12
C GLY A 286 -4.53 -13.93 23.20
N GLY A 287 -5.45 -14.90 23.34
CA GLY A 287 -5.50 -16.08 22.47
C GLY A 287 -5.72 -15.72 20.99
N SER A 288 -5.57 -16.67 20.08
CA SER A 288 -5.86 -16.45 18.66
C SER A 288 -7.35 -16.16 18.44
N GLY A 289 -7.67 -15.21 17.56
CA GLY A 289 -9.06 -14.83 17.22
C GLY A 289 -9.83 -14.08 18.33
N THR A 290 -9.16 -13.59 19.37
CA THR A 290 -9.80 -12.85 20.48
C THR A 290 -10.15 -11.39 20.15
N GLY A 291 -9.63 -10.86 19.04
CA GLY A 291 -9.88 -9.48 18.61
C GLY A 291 -8.73 -8.50 18.84
N LYS A 292 -7.48 -8.96 19.01
CA LYS A 292 -6.29 -8.10 19.25
C LYS A 292 -6.07 -7.05 18.15
N SER A 293 -5.99 -7.48 16.88
CA SER A 293 -5.87 -6.54 15.75
C SER A 293 -7.11 -5.64 15.62
N THR A 294 -8.30 -6.13 15.99
CA THR A 294 -9.52 -5.31 16.04
C THR A 294 -9.38 -4.20 17.09
N LEU A 295 -8.94 -4.53 18.31
CA LEU A 295 -8.69 -3.59 19.39
C LEU A 295 -7.67 -2.53 18.97
N LEU A 296 -6.59 -2.94 18.33
CA LEU A 296 -5.54 -2.03 17.87
C LEU A 296 -6.05 -1.08 16.77
N ASN A 297 -6.91 -1.55 15.85
CA ASN A 297 -7.59 -0.71 14.85
C ASN A 297 -8.69 0.19 15.43
N VAL A 298 -9.26 -0.17 16.58
CA VAL A 298 -10.18 0.70 17.33
C VAL A 298 -9.39 1.82 18.00
N LEU A 299 -8.26 1.49 18.65
CA LEU A 299 -7.42 2.47 19.36
C LEU A 299 -6.72 3.46 18.43
N ASN A 300 -6.34 3.06 17.22
CA ASN A 300 -5.70 3.95 16.24
C ASN A 300 -6.69 4.78 15.40
N GLY A 301 -8.00 4.59 15.58
CA GLY A 301 -9.06 5.37 14.92
C GLY A 301 -9.45 4.91 13.51
N ASN A 302 -8.95 3.75 13.04
CA ASN A 302 -9.34 3.15 11.76
C ASN A 302 -10.80 2.69 11.74
N TYR A 303 -11.27 2.12 12.84
CA TYR A 303 -12.66 1.71 13.00
C TYR A 303 -13.47 2.79 13.70
N LYS A 304 -14.66 3.08 13.15
CA LYS A 304 -15.60 4.01 13.78
C LYS A 304 -16.19 3.35 15.02
N LEU A 305 -16.14 4.06 16.15
CA LEU A 305 -16.64 3.57 17.43
C LEU A 305 -18.17 3.41 17.39
N SER A 306 -18.67 2.43 18.14
CA SER A 306 -20.11 2.27 18.41
C SER A 306 -20.54 3.12 19.61
N SER A 307 -19.70 3.18 20.64
CA SER A 307 -19.88 4.04 21.83
C SER A 307 -18.52 4.42 22.41
N GLY A 308 -18.52 5.42 23.30
CA GLY A 308 -17.31 5.92 23.95
C GLY A 308 -16.55 6.94 23.11
N LYS A 309 -15.42 7.42 23.64
CA LYS A 309 -14.54 8.41 23.00
C LYS A 309 -13.07 8.12 23.27
N ILE A 310 -12.21 8.54 22.33
CA ILE A 310 -10.76 8.44 22.47
C ILE A 310 -10.18 9.85 22.37
N PHE A 311 -9.37 10.23 23.36
CA PHE A 311 -8.72 11.53 23.45
C PHE A 311 -7.21 11.41 23.44
N ILE A 312 -6.55 12.32 22.73
CA ILE A 312 -5.09 12.53 22.76
C ILE A 312 -4.86 13.96 23.19
N ASN A 313 -4.28 14.18 24.38
CA ASN A 313 -4.07 15.52 24.95
C ASN A 313 -5.34 16.39 24.99
N GLY A 314 -6.51 15.76 25.13
CA GLY A 314 -7.83 16.43 25.14
C GLY A 314 -8.49 16.60 23.77
N TYR A 315 -7.81 16.27 22.66
CA TYR A 315 -8.39 16.27 21.30
C TYR A 315 -9.08 14.95 21.00
N ASP A 316 -10.30 14.99 20.46
CA ASP A 316 -11.05 13.79 20.09
C ASP A 316 -10.52 13.16 18.80
N LEU A 317 -10.16 11.88 18.84
CA LEU A 317 -9.56 11.13 17.73
C LEU A 317 -10.43 11.07 16.47
N HIS A 318 -11.76 11.05 16.61
CA HIS A 318 -12.68 10.93 15.49
C HIS A 318 -13.21 12.27 15.00
N ALA A 319 -13.44 13.22 15.92
CA ALA A 319 -13.98 14.54 15.57
C ALA A 319 -12.90 15.54 15.12
N GLU A 320 -11.67 15.47 15.67
CA GLU A 320 -10.60 16.45 15.45
C GLU A 320 -9.38 15.82 14.74
N LYS A 321 -9.64 15.03 13.69
CA LYS A 321 -8.59 14.28 12.96
C LYS A 321 -7.49 15.17 12.35
N GLU A 322 -7.84 16.39 11.94
CA GLU A 322 -6.90 17.33 11.31
C GLU A 322 -5.80 17.75 12.30
N ASN A 323 -6.15 18.00 13.56
CA ASN A 323 -5.21 18.38 14.62
C ASN A 323 -4.27 17.24 15.04
N LEU A 324 -4.69 15.99 14.83
CA LEU A 324 -3.95 14.79 15.21
C LEU A 324 -3.17 14.15 14.05
N GLN A 325 -3.13 14.83 12.89
CA GLN A 325 -2.46 14.32 11.71
C GLN A 325 -0.95 14.15 11.94
N GLY A 326 -0.45 12.95 11.66
CA GLY A 326 0.95 12.58 11.85
C GLY A 326 1.38 12.35 13.31
N VAL A 327 0.50 12.54 14.30
CA VAL A 327 0.78 12.20 15.71
C VAL A 327 0.79 10.69 15.91
N ILE A 328 -0.07 9.98 15.18
CA ILE A 328 -0.22 8.52 15.24
C ILE A 328 0.51 7.88 14.05
N GLY A 329 1.34 6.87 14.33
CA GLY A 329 1.89 5.93 13.36
C GLY A 329 1.31 4.53 13.56
N TYR A 330 1.13 3.77 12.48
CA TYR A 330 0.64 2.40 12.52
C TYR A 330 1.47 1.48 11.62
N VAL A 331 2.09 0.46 12.22
CA VAL A 331 2.84 -0.58 11.53
C VAL A 331 1.97 -1.83 11.45
N PRO A 332 1.53 -2.24 10.25
CA PRO A 332 0.74 -3.44 10.06
C PRO A 332 1.56 -4.72 10.23
N GLN A 333 0.86 -5.84 10.42
CA GLN A 333 1.46 -7.18 10.49
C GLN A 333 2.17 -7.54 9.18
N ASP A 334 1.47 -7.41 8.05
CA ASP A 334 2.03 -7.62 6.70
C ASP A 334 3.13 -6.60 6.40
N ASP A 335 4.21 -7.06 5.77
CA ASP A 335 5.27 -6.18 5.26
C ASP A 335 4.87 -5.57 3.93
N LEU A 336 4.46 -4.30 3.96
CA LEU A 336 3.89 -3.59 2.82
C LEU A 336 4.94 -2.66 2.20
N LEU A 337 5.78 -3.26 1.35
CA LEU A 337 6.96 -2.64 0.73
C LEU A 337 6.84 -2.68 -0.81
N LYS A 338 7.56 -1.80 -1.51
CA LYS A 338 7.78 -1.95 -2.95
C LYS A 338 8.93 -2.91 -3.17
N GLU A 339 8.61 -4.09 -3.69
CA GLU A 339 9.50 -5.25 -3.79
C GLU A 339 10.62 -5.04 -4.82
N GLU A 340 10.36 -4.25 -5.87
CA GLU A 340 11.27 -3.94 -6.97
C GLU A 340 12.30 -2.84 -6.62
N LEU A 341 12.03 -2.09 -5.55
CA LEU A 341 12.87 -0.97 -5.11
C LEU A 341 13.87 -1.41 -4.04
N THR A 342 14.93 -0.62 -3.84
CA THR A 342 15.90 -0.84 -2.77
C THR A 342 15.38 -0.41 -1.41
N VAL A 343 16.07 -0.82 -0.34
CA VAL A 343 15.81 -0.36 1.04
C VAL A 343 15.86 1.18 1.11
N PHE A 344 16.91 1.78 0.55
CA PHE A 344 17.05 3.24 0.48
C PHE A 344 15.91 3.90 -0.28
N GLU A 345 15.53 3.38 -1.45
CA GLU A 345 14.48 3.97 -2.28
C GLU A 345 13.10 3.91 -1.62
N ASN A 346 12.78 2.81 -0.94
CA ASN A 346 11.54 2.70 -0.17
C ASN A 346 11.46 3.82 0.88
N LEU A 347 12.53 4.03 1.66
CA LEU A 347 12.60 5.10 2.66
C LEU A 347 12.57 6.49 2.01
N TRP A 348 13.33 6.69 0.94
CA TRP A 348 13.42 7.94 0.21
C TRP A 348 12.08 8.41 -0.36
N PHE A 349 11.36 7.52 -1.05
CA PHE A 349 10.05 7.86 -1.59
C PHE A 349 9.02 8.13 -0.50
N ASN A 350 9.05 7.35 0.58
CA ASN A 350 8.16 7.58 1.72
C ASN A 350 8.46 8.93 2.39
N ALA A 351 9.73 9.25 2.65
CA ALA A 351 10.14 10.53 3.23
C ALA A 351 9.71 11.72 2.37
N ARG A 352 9.89 11.64 1.05
CA ARG A 352 9.43 12.70 0.12
C ARG A 352 7.92 12.91 0.11
N LEU A 353 7.13 11.89 0.44
CA LEU A 353 5.68 11.99 0.61
C LEU A 353 5.27 12.55 1.99
N CYS A 354 6.20 12.55 2.94
CA CYS A 354 5.95 12.98 4.33
C CYS A 354 6.49 14.37 4.66
N PHE A 355 7.47 14.87 3.90
CA PHE A 355 8.19 16.11 4.19
C PHE A 355 8.24 17.03 2.95
N ASN A 356 7.37 18.02 2.91
CA ASN A 356 7.35 19.05 1.86
C ASN A 356 8.32 20.20 2.13
N ASN A 357 8.60 20.45 3.42
CA ASN A 357 9.38 21.60 3.89
C ASN A 357 10.89 21.35 3.82
N LEU A 358 11.32 20.10 3.62
CA LEU A 358 12.72 19.73 3.54
C LEU A 358 13.19 19.69 2.08
N ASN A 359 14.45 20.08 1.87
CA ASN A 359 15.11 19.93 0.58
C ASN A 359 15.54 18.47 0.35
N LYS A 360 16.00 18.15 -0.86
CA LYS A 360 16.37 16.76 -1.21
C LYS A 360 17.55 16.24 -0.36
N GLU A 361 18.54 17.07 -0.06
CA GLU A 361 19.71 16.64 0.72
C GLU A 361 19.36 16.42 2.20
N GLU A 362 18.49 17.25 2.77
CA GLU A 362 17.96 17.07 4.13
C GLU A 362 17.16 15.76 4.24
N ILE A 363 16.30 15.48 3.24
CA ILE A 363 15.58 14.20 3.18
C ILE A 363 16.58 13.03 3.08
N LYS A 364 17.70 13.22 2.36
CA LYS A 364 18.70 12.17 2.17
C LYS A 364 19.39 11.88 3.48
N GLN A 365 19.80 12.92 4.19
CA GLN A 365 20.39 12.80 5.51
C GLN A 365 19.43 12.14 6.51
N LEU A 366 18.14 12.49 6.45
CA LEU A 366 17.11 11.87 7.28
C LEU A 366 16.98 10.36 7.00
N VAL A 367 16.99 9.97 5.73
CA VAL A 367 16.99 8.54 5.32
C VAL A 367 18.27 7.82 5.77
N GLU A 368 19.45 8.43 5.61
CA GLU A 368 20.72 7.83 6.07
C GLU A 368 20.75 7.65 7.59
N ASN A 369 20.21 8.61 8.35
CA ASN A 369 20.06 8.49 9.79
C ASN A 369 19.09 7.37 10.16
N ALA A 370 17.96 7.24 9.45
CA ALA A 370 17.03 6.13 9.66
C ALA A 370 17.70 4.76 9.38
N LEU A 371 18.47 4.63 8.30
CA LEU A 371 19.20 3.39 8.00
C LEU A 371 20.15 2.98 9.11
N LYS A 372 20.80 3.95 9.78
CA LYS A 372 21.65 3.70 10.96
C LYS A 372 20.81 3.32 12.18
N ASP A 373 19.76 4.08 12.49
CA ASP A 373 18.88 3.85 13.65
C ASP A 373 18.22 2.46 13.62
N PHE A 374 17.93 1.92 12.43
CA PHE A 374 17.28 0.63 12.23
C PHE A 374 18.21 -0.53 11.83
N ASP A 375 19.53 -0.33 11.87
CA ASP A 375 20.51 -1.37 11.51
C ASP A 375 20.25 -1.97 10.11
N LEU A 376 20.15 -1.08 9.12
CA LEU A 376 19.86 -1.37 7.70
C LEU A 376 20.93 -0.82 6.74
N VAL A 377 22.06 -0.33 7.26
CA VAL A 377 23.14 0.29 6.45
C VAL A 377 23.69 -0.68 5.42
N GLU A 378 23.95 -1.93 5.82
CA GLU A 378 24.45 -2.98 4.90
C GLU A 378 23.43 -3.31 3.80
N ALA A 379 22.15 -3.28 4.14
CA ALA A 379 21.06 -3.58 3.22
C ALA A 379 20.64 -2.39 2.34
N ARG A 380 21.26 -1.21 2.49
CA ARG A 380 20.87 0.06 1.84
C ARG A 380 20.55 -0.07 0.36
N ASN A 381 21.44 -0.72 -0.39
CA ASN A 381 21.34 -0.86 -1.85
C ASN A 381 20.72 -2.20 -2.29
N MET A 382 20.37 -3.07 -1.34
CA MET A 382 19.72 -4.35 -1.66
C MET A 382 18.26 -4.10 -2.07
N VAL A 383 17.81 -4.83 -3.09
CA VAL A 383 16.40 -4.85 -3.53
C VAL A 383 15.57 -5.62 -2.50
N VAL A 384 14.37 -5.13 -2.19
CA VAL A 384 13.50 -5.75 -1.17
C VAL A 384 13.15 -7.19 -1.51
N GLY A 385 12.81 -7.44 -2.78
CA GLY A 385 12.44 -8.75 -3.29
C GLY A 385 11.10 -9.24 -2.76
N THR A 386 10.56 -10.25 -3.44
CA THR A 386 9.30 -10.89 -3.04
C THR A 386 9.52 -11.80 -1.82
N PRO A 387 8.47 -12.26 -1.12
CA PRO A 387 8.61 -13.26 -0.06
C PRO A 387 9.21 -14.60 -0.54
N LEU A 388 9.05 -14.91 -1.83
CA LEU A 388 9.61 -16.10 -2.50
C LEU A 388 11.08 -15.89 -2.87
N ASN A 389 11.42 -14.69 -3.35
CA ASN A 389 12.80 -14.28 -3.66
C ASN A 389 13.42 -13.58 -2.44
N LYS A 390 13.84 -14.37 -1.45
CA LYS A 390 14.40 -13.90 -0.17
C LYS A 390 15.78 -13.25 -0.36
N ILE A 391 15.81 -12.00 -0.81
CA ILE A 391 17.02 -11.17 -0.87
C ILE A 391 17.31 -10.56 0.50
N LEU A 392 16.29 -9.97 1.14
CA LEU A 392 16.36 -9.48 2.52
C LEU A 392 15.93 -10.55 3.52
N SER A 393 16.59 -10.57 4.67
CA SER A 393 16.16 -11.41 5.80
C SER A 393 14.80 -10.94 6.35
N GLY A 394 14.04 -11.83 6.98
CA GLY A 394 12.75 -11.47 7.59
C GLY A 394 12.88 -10.34 8.62
N GLY A 395 13.94 -10.39 9.44
CA GLY A 395 14.26 -9.35 10.42
C GLY A 395 14.53 -7.99 9.77
N GLN A 396 15.37 -7.95 8.73
CA GLN A 396 15.66 -6.70 8.01
C GLN A 396 14.41 -6.13 7.32
N ARG A 397 13.58 -7.00 6.71
CA ARG A 397 12.32 -6.60 6.07
C ARG A 397 11.35 -5.97 7.08
N LYS A 398 11.21 -6.58 8.27
CA LYS A 398 10.38 -6.04 9.35
C LYS A 398 10.93 -4.71 9.88
N ARG A 399 12.26 -4.60 10.05
CA ARG A 399 12.92 -3.34 10.44
C ARG A 399 12.69 -2.23 9.42
N LEU A 400 12.74 -2.52 8.12
CA LEU A 400 12.41 -1.56 7.08
C LEU A 400 10.94 -1.11 7.14
N ASN A 401 10.01 -2.04 7.35
CA ASN A 401 8.58 -1.72 7.50
C ASN A 401 8.33 -0.80 8.70
N ILE A 402 9.01 -1.05 9.83
CA ILE A 402 8.98 -0.19 11.02
C ILE A 402 9.63 1.18 10.74
N ALA A 403 10.78 1.19 10.06
CA ALA A 403 11.53 2.40 9.73
C ALA A 403 10.70 3.36 8.87
N LEU A 404 9.95 2.84 7.91
CA LEU A 404 9.10 3.66 7.04
C LEU A 404 8.00 4.41 7.80
N GLU A 405 7.48 3.87 8.90
CA GLU A 405 6.52 4.62 9.71
C GLU A 405 7.19 5.57 10.70
N LEU A 406 8.35 5.17 11.23
CA LEU A 406 9.10 5.95 12.22
C LEU A 406 9.87 7.13 11.64
N ILE A 407 10.09 7.15 10.32
CA ILE A 407 10.75 8.26 9.62
C ILE A 407 10.01 9.59 9.81
N ARG A 408 8.69 9.55 10.07
CA ARG A 408 7.84 10.72 10.35
C ARG A 408 7.90 11.19 11.80
N GLU A 409 8.60 10.45 12.65
CA GLU A 409 8.67 10.66 14.10
C GLU A 409 7.30 10.75 14.80
N PRO A 410 6.39 9.76 14.63
CA PRO A 410 5.10 9.78 15.31
C PRO A 410 5.28 9.75 16.84
N SER A 411 4.41 10.44 17.56
CA SER A 411 4.43 10.50 19.03
C SER A 411 3.75 9.28 19.67
N ILE A 412 2.80 8.67 18.95
CA ILE A 412 2.14 7.41 19.31
C ILE A 412 2.39 6.41 18.19
N LEU A 413 2.95 5.25 18.50
CA LEU A 413 3.20 4.19 17.54
C LEU A 413 2.37 2.96 17.91
N PHE A 414 1.54 2.50 16.98
CA PHE A 414 0.84 1.22 17.06
C PHE A 414 1.56 0.20 16.18
N VAL A 415 1.87 -0.99 16.71
CA VAL A 415 2.59 -2.03 15.97
C VAL A 415 1.88 -3.37 16.11
N ASP A 416 1.40 -3.92 15.00
CA ASP A 416 0.70 -5.20 15.00
C ASP A 416 1.69 -6.36 14.77
N GLU A 417 1.82 -7.24 15.77
CA GLU A 417 2.67 -8.43 15.77
C GLU A 417 4.12 -8.19 15.27
N PRO A 418 4.93 -7.38 15.98
CA PRO A 418 6.29 -7.05 15.54
C PRO A 418 7.26 -8.24 15.52
N THR A 419 6.99 -9.28 16.31
CA THR A 419 7.87 -10.44 16.51
C THR A 419 7.41 -11.68 15.74
N SER A 420 6.31 -11.60 15.00
CA SER A 420 5.74 -12.76 14.29
C SER A 420 6.58 -13.15 13.08
N GLY A 421 6.91 -14.43 12.94
CA GLY A 421 7.72 -14.96 11.85
C GLY A 421 9.22 -14.63 11.92
N LEU A 422 9.71 -14.11 13.06
CA LEU A 422 11.12 -13.78 13.29
C LEU A 422 11.83 -14.83 14.16
N SER A 423 13.16 -14.87 14.05
CA SER A 423 14.01 -15.59 15.01
C SER A 423 13.95 -14.92 16.38
N SER A 424 14.33 -15.62 17.45
CA SER A 424 14.37 -15.06 18.81
C SER A 424 15.28 -13.82 18.90
N MET A 425 16.45 -13.88 18.27
CA MET A 425 17.42 -12.78 18.24
C MET A 425 16.91 -11.58 17.44
N ASP A 426 16.26 -11.80 16.29
CA ASP A 426 15.66 -10.72 15.51
C ASP A 426 14.46 -10.07 16.24
N SER A 427 13.66 -10.89 16.93
CA SER A 427 12.54 -10.41 17.76
C SER A 427 13.04 -9.51 18.89
N GLU A 428 14.14 -9.89 19.54
CA GLU A 428 14.80 -9.09 20.55
C GLU A 428 15.29 -7.75 19.99
N LYS A 429 16.00 -7.77 18.86
CA LYS A 429 16.46 -6.54 18.18
C LYS A 429 15.29 -5.60 17.86
N VAL A 430 14.19 -6.12 17.30
CA VAL A 430 13.00 -5.32 16.99
C VAL A 430 12.38 -4.71 18.25
N MET A 431 12.27 -5.49 19.32
CA MET A 431 11.70 -5.02 20.59
C MET A 431 12.59 -3.98 21.28
N LEU A 432 13.92 -4.15 21.23
CA LEU A 432 14.88 -3.16 21.71
C LEU A 432 14.77 -1.85 20.91
N LEU A 433 14.60 -1.92 19.58
CA LEU A 433 14.35 -0.74 18.75
C LEU A 433 13.08 0.00 19.17
N LEU A 434 11.98 -0.72 19.42
CA LEU A 434 10.74 -0.12 19.93
C LEU A 434 10.92 0.48 21.33
N LYS A 435 11.68 -0.19 22.22
CA LYS A 435 12.00 0.35 23.55
C LYS A 435 12.84 1.63 23.46
N ARG A 436 13.79 1.72 22.53
CA ARG A 436 14.53 2.98 22.26
C ARG A 436 13.60 4.12 21.86
N GLN A 437 12.55 3.85 21.06
CA GLN A 437 11.55 4.88 20.73
C GLN A 437 10.76 5.34 21.96
N VAL A 438 10.44 4.41 22.87
CA VAL A 438 9.81 4.72 24.16
C VAL A 438 10.71 5.62 25.02
N LEU A 439 12.01 5.31 25.07
CA LEU A 439 13.00 6.13 25.79
C LEU A 439 13.16 7.53 25.18
N LYS A 440 12.88 7.72 23.88
CA LYS A 440 12.77 9.05 23.23
C LYS A 440 11.46 9.79 23.57
N GLY A 441 10.65 9.29 24.52
CA GLY A 441 9.41 9.93 24.98
C GLY A 441 8.14 9.58 24.18
N LYS A 442 8.20 8.58 23.29
CA LYS A 442 7.04 8.13 22.50
C LYS A 442 6.17 7.16 23.30
N LEU A 443 4.88 7.09 22.97
CA LEU A 443 3.99 6.02 23.44
C LEU A 443 3.97 4.91 22.38
N VAL A 444 4.31 3.68 22.76
CA VAL A 444 4.30 2.54 21.83
C VAL A 444 3.31 1.49 22.32
N ILE A 445 2.36 1.10 21.48
CA ILE A 445 1.34 0.09 21.75
C ILE A 445 1.52 -1.05 20.76
N ILE A 446 1.81 -2.25 21.25
CA ILE A 446 2.09 -3.41 20.42
C ILE A 446 1.09 -4.54 20.68
N ASN A 447 0.73 -5.28 19.63
CA ASN A 447 0.11 -6.59 19.78
C ASN A 447 1.21 -7.65 19.78
N ILE A 448 1.28 -8.51 20.81
CA ILE A 448 2.30 -9.55 20.91
C ILE A 448 1.68 -10.92 21.21
N HIS A 449 2.15 -11.93 20.49
CA HIS A 449 1.75 -13.31 20.70
C HIS A 449 2.89 -14.07 21.40
N GLN A 450 2.67 -14.47 22.66
CA GLN A 450 3.60 -15.30 23.45
C GLN A 450 5.06 -14.81 23.44
N PRO A 451 5.37 -13.67 24.09
CA PRO A 451 6.75 -13.19 24.20
C PRO A 451 7.62 -14.11 25.05
N SER A 452 8.94 -14.12 24.78
CA SER A 452 9.92 -14.66 25.72
C SER A 452 9.92 -13.87 27.03
N SER A 453 10.51 -14.43 28.08
CA SER A 453 10.60 -13.77 29.39
C SER A 453 11.25 -12.39 29.31
N ASP A 454 12.35 -12.27 28.59
CA ASP A 454 13.07 -10.99 28.46
C ASP A 454 12.21 -9.94 27.77
N LEU A 455 11.54 -10.32 26.67
CA LEU A 455 10.62 -9.43 25.95
C LEU A 455 9.42 -9.00 26.81
N TYR A 456 8.90 -9.92 27.64
CA TYR A 456 7.79 -9.63 28.54
C TYR A 456 8.18 -8.61 29.62
N LYS A 457 9.41 -8.67 30.14
CA LYS A 457 9.93 -7.72 31.13
C LYS A 457 10.16 -6.31 30.57
N LEU A 458 10.31 -6.17 29.25
CA LEU A 458 10.45 -4.85 28.60
C LEU A 458 9.14 -4.04 28.58
N LEU A 459 7.98 -4.72 28.69
CA LEU A 459 6.67 -4.10 28.68
C LEU A 459 6.43 -3.29 29.96
N ASP A 460 5.98 -2.06 29.82
CA ASP A 460 5.66 -1.19 30.96
C ASP A 460 4.20 -1.40 31.42
N LYS A 461 3.33 -1.79 30.49
CA LYS A 461 1.90 -2.04 30.73
C LYS A 461 1.38 -3.16 29.83
N LEU A 462 0.42 -3.93 30.32
CA LEU A 462 -0.23 -5.04 29.63
C LEU A 462 -1.75 -4.86 29.62
N LEU A 463 -2.33 -4.98 28.44
CA LEU A 463 -3.76 -5.15 28.19
C LEU A 463 -4.00 -6.61 27.76
N MET A 464 -4.89 -7.31 28.45
CA MET A 464 -5.20 -8.70 28.12
C MET A 464 -6.64 -8.83 27.63
N ILE A 465 -6.83 -9.56 26.52
CA ILE A 465 -8.13 -9.74 25.86
C ILE A 465 -8.48 -11.23 25.70
N ASP A 466 -9.74 -11.56 25.95
CA ASP A 466 -10.33 -12.89 25.78
C ASP A 466 -11.43 -12.92 24.70
N LYS A 467 -11.93 -14.12 24.39
CA LYS A 467 -12.95 -14.40 23.38
C LYS A 467 -14.15 -13.46 23.47
N GLY A 468 -14.57 -12.98 22.31
CA GLY A 468 -15.65 -12.00 22.18
C GLY A 468 -15.20 -10.55 22.31
N GLY A 469 -13.89 -10.28 22.41
CA GLY A 469 -13.36 -8.92 22.50
C GLY A 469 -13.50 -8.32 23.90
N ARG A 470 -13.33 -9.15 24.94
CA ARG A 470 -13.49 -8.76 26.35
C ARG A 470 -12.12 -8.49 26.97
N ILE A 471 -11.93 -7.31 27.54
CA ILE A 471 -10.72 -6.98 28.28
C ILE A 471 -10.80 -7.64 29.65
N ILE A 472 -9.76 -8.38 30.03
CA ILE A 472 -9.73 -9.18 31.28
C ILE A 472 -8.64 -8.70 32.25
N PHE A 473 -7.72 -7.86 31.79
CA PHE A 473 -6.66 -7.28 32.63
C PHE A 473 -6.11 -5.98 32.03
N ASN A 474 -5.73 -5.03 32.88
CA ASN A 474 -5.12 -3.76 32.50
C ASN A 474 -4.17 -3.27 33.61
N GLY A 475 -2.87 -3.46 33.43
CA GLY A 475 -1.91 -3.18 34.52
C GLY A 475 -0.47 -3.49 34.16
N ASN A 476 0.39 -3.66 35.17
CA ASN A 476 1.77 -4.09 34.94
C ASN A 476 1.81 -5.58 34.51
N PRO A 477 2.67 -5.98 33.55
CA PRO A 477 2.77 -7.37 33.13
C PRO A 477 3.05 -8.36 34.28
N MET A 478 3.95 -8.02 35.21
CA MET A 478 4.30 -8.91 36.31
C MET A 478 3.14 -9.11 37.31
N ASP A 479 2.28 -8.11 37.45
CA ASP A 479 1.06 -8.23 38.26
C ASP A 479 0.00 -9.10 37.59
N ALA A 480 0.00 -9.20 36.25
CA ALA A 480 -0.95 -10.05 35.53
C ALA A 480 -0.77 -11.52 35.94
N ILE A 481 0.47 -11.99 36.04
CA ILE A 481 0.78 -13.37 36.44
C ILE A 481 0.23 -13.66 37.84
N ALA A 482 0.47 -12.74 38.77
CA ALA A 482 -0.02 -12.89 40.14
C ALA A 482 -1.56 -12.82 40.21
N TYR A 483 -2.17 -11.89 39.47
CA TYR A 483 -3.63 -11.73 39.38
C TYR A 483 -4.31 -13.02 38.91
N PHE A 484 -3.93 -13.55 37.73
CA PHE A 484 -4.57 -14.75 37.21
C PHE A 484 -4.32 -15.99 38.07
N LYS A 485 -3.14 -16.12 38.70
CA LYS A 485 -2.89 -17.19 39.67
C LYS A 485 -3.79 -17.08 40.90
N LYS A 486 -3.99 -15.87 41.42
CA LYS A 486 -4.84 -15.60 42.58
C LYS A 486 -6.29 -15.93 42.29
N GLU A 487 -6.84 -15.38 41.20
CA GLU A 487 -8.24 -15.64 40.81
C GLU A 487 -8.48 -17.11 40.44
N ALA A 488 -7.45 -17.84 40.00
CA ALA A 488 -7.53 -19.27 39.72
C ALA A 488 -7.16 -20.19 40.89
N ASN A 489 -6.90 -19.64 42.09
CA ASN A 489 -6.54 -20.36 43.32
C ASN A 489 -5.30 -21.27 43.22
N TYR A 490 -4.21 -20.77 42.62
CA TYR A 490 -2.91 -21.47 42.60
C TYR A 490 -2.19 -21.37 43.96
N VAL A 491 -1.39 -22.39 44.31
CA VAL A 491 -0.71 -22.53 45.63
C VAL A 491 0.32 -21.41 45.91
N ASN A 492 0.88 -20.76 44.89
CA ASN A 492 1.84 -19.65 45.03
C ASN A 492 1.44 -18.44 44.15
N PRO A 493 0.42 -17.65 44.54
CA PRO A 493 -0.11 -16.60 43.69
C PRO A 493 0.82 -15.38 43.59
N GLU A 494 1.62 -15.11 44.62
CA GLU A 494 2.53 -13.95 44.65
C GLU A 494 3.83 -14.16 43.84
N GLU A 495 4.12 -15.39 43.41
CA GLU A 495 5.33 -15.71 42.64
C GLU A 495 5.20 -15.22 41.18
N ARG A 496 6.08 -14.31 40.77
CA ARG A 496 6.05 -13.67 39.44
C ARG A 496 7.13 -14.19 38.49
N GLU A 497 8.30 -14.53 39.02
CA GLU A 497 9.45 -15.05 38.26
C GLU A 497 10.12 -16.22 39.00
N CYS A 498 10.89 -17.03 38.28
CA CYS A 498 11.64 -18.14 38.84
C CYS A 498 12.79 -17.64 39.74
N TYR A 499 12.91 -18.21 40.93
CA TYR A 499 13.93 -17.82 41.91
C TYR A 499 15.38 -18.12 41.49
N VAL A 500 15.61 -19.15 40.66
CA VAL A 500 16.97 -19.55 40.25
C VAL A 500 17.49 -18.69 39.11
N CYS A 501 16.67 -18.55 38.07
CA CYS A 501 17.11 -18.00 36.79
C CYS A 501 16.41 -16.69 36.41
N GLY A 502 15.50 -16.18 37.26
CA GLY A 502 14.71 -14.98 36.96
C GLY A 502 13.75 -15.13 35.78
N ASN A 503 13.55 -16.34 35.25
CA ASN A 503 12.72 -16.55 34.07
C ASN A 503 11.22 -16.40 34.41
N VAL A 504 10.46 -15.73 33.56
CA VAL A 504 9.03 -15.48 33.73
C VAL A 504 8.21 -16.44 32.86
N LYS A 505 7.20 -17.09 33.45
CA LYS A 505 6.26 -17.96 32.71
C LYS A 505 5.20 -17.13 31.98
N THR A 506 5.58 -16.50 30.87
CA THR A 506 4.77 -15.54 30.11
C THR A 506 3.47 -16.14 29.55
N GLU A 507 3.45 -17.45 29.28
CA GLU A 507 2.26 -18.19 28.81
C GLU A 507 1.22 -18.46 29.90
N GLN A 508 1.59 -18.35 31.18
CA GLN A 508 0.77 -18.81 32.28
C GLN A 508 -0.58 -18.07 32.39
N PRO A 509 -0.66 -16.73 32.24
CA PRO A 509 -1.94 -16.03 32.14
C PRO A 509 -2.87 -16.63 31.06
N LEU A 510 -2.36 -16.86 29.85
CA LEU A 510 -3.16 -17.43 28.76
C LEU A 510 -3.61 -18.86 29.08
N ARG A 511 -2.72 -19.69 29.64
CA ARG A 511 -3.05 -21.06 30.04
C ARG A 511 -4.14 -21.12 31.10
N ILE A 512 -4.14 -20.17 32.05
CA ILE A 512 -5.17 -20.07 33.10
C ILE A 512 -6.52 -19.66 32.48
N VAL A 513 -6.52 -18.64 31.62
CA VAL A 513 -7.74 -18.13 30.96
C VAL A 513 -8.35 -19.20 30.03
N GLU A 514 -7.53 -20.00 29.37
CA GLU A 514 -7.97 -21.05 28.44
C GLU A 514 -8.14 -22.43 29.09
N ALA A 515 -7.95 -22.55 30.41
CA ALA A 515 -8.03 -23.81 31.13
C ALA A 515 -9.40 -24.49 30.91
N ARG A 516 -9.36 -25.79 30.62
CA ARG A 516 -10.55 -26.62 30.35
C ARG A 516 -10.96 -27.41 31.58
N ILE A 517 -12.26 -27.74 31.65
CA ILE A 517 -12.79 -28.64 32.67
C ILE A 517 -12.27 -30.05 32.41
N VAL A 518 -11.83 -30.73 33.47
CA VAL A 518 -11.43 -32.13 33.43
C VAL A 518 -12.64 -32.98 33.85
N ASN A 519 -12.96 -34.02 33.09
CA ASN A 519 -14.01 -34.96 33.45
C ASN A 519 -13.54 -35.90 34.59
N PRO A 520 -14.43 -36.69 35.21
CA PRO A 520 -14.05 -37.64 36.27
C PRO A 520 -13.02 -38.69 35.85
N TYR A 521 -12.83 -38.91 34.55
CA TYR A 521 -11.86 -39.85 33.97
C TYR A 521 -10.52 -39.18 33.61
N GLY A 522 -10.30 -37.92 33.96
CA GLY A 522 -9.05 -37.19 33.67
C GLY A 522 -8.95 -36.59 32.26
N ASN A 523 -9.99 -36.72 31.43
CA ASN A 523 -10.01 -36.19 30.06
C ASN A 523 -10.52 -34.74 30.02
N LEU A 524 -9.86 -33.90 29.21
CA LEU A 524 -10.24 -32.50 29.03
C LEU A 524 -11.50 -32.35 28.19
N ILE A 525 -12.56 -31.79 28.76
CA ILE A 525 -13.79 -31.42 28.05
C ILE A 525 -13.55 -30.10 27.28
N ARG A 526 -14.23 -29.89 26.16
CA ARG A 526 -14.11 -28.63 25.37
C ARG A 526 -14.55 -27.37 26.12
N GLN A 527 -15.23 -27.51 27.26
CA GLN A 527 -15.72 -26.40 28.07
C GLN A 527 -14.61 -25.79 28.93
N ARG A 528 -14.54 -24.46 28.97
CA ARG A 528 -13.58 -23.72 29.81
C ARG A 528 -14.00 -23.77 31.29
N LYS A 529 -13.01 -23.74 32.18
CA LYS A 529 -13.19 -23.70 33.64
C LYS A 529 -13.90 -22.41 34.10
N VAL A 530 -13.54 -21.28 33.49
CA VAL A 530 -14.14 -19.96 33.74
C VAL A 530 -14.61 -19.40 32.40
N LYS A 531 -15.81 -18.83 32.33
CA LYS A 531 -16.34 -18.27 31.08
C LYS A 531 -15.71 -16.89 30.80
N PRO A 532 -15.58 -16.48 29.52
CA PRO A 532 -15.08 -15.15 29.16
C PRO A 532 -15.87 -14.00 29.81
N GLU A 533 -17.17 -14.19 30.03
CA GLU A 533 -18.06 -13.23 30.69
C GLU A 533 -17.67 -13.04 32.17
N ASP A 534 -17.33 -14.12 32.87
CA ASP A 534 -16.95 -14.07 34.28
C ASP A 534 -15.59 -13.37 34.46
N TRP A 535 -14.63 -13.64 33.56
CA TRP A 535 -13.35 -12.92 33.55
C TRP A 535 -13.50 -11.42 33.28
N TYR A 536 -14.45 -11.05 32.42
CA TYR A 536 -14.76 -9.65 32.14
C TYR A 536 -15.42 -8.96 33.34
N GLN A 537 -16.28 -9.66 34.08
CA GLN A 537 -16.87 -9.15 35.30
C GLN A 537 -15.81 -8.89 36.38
N LEU A 538 -14.89 -9.82 36.59
CA LEU A 538 -13.74 -9.64 37.48
C LEU A 538 -12.87 -8.45 37.07
N TYR A 539 -12.72 -8.20 35.76
CA TYR A 539 -12.01 -7.03 35.26
C TYR A 539 -12.72 -5.72 35.64
N ILE A 540 -14.04 -5.65 35.52
CA ILE A 540 -14.83 -4.47 35.86
C ILE A 540 -14.61 -4.12 37.34
N GLU A 541 -14.80 -5.09 38.23
CA GLU A 541 -14.69 -4.94 39.69
C GLU A 541 -13.25 -4.59 40.13
N ASN A 542 -12.24 -5.25 39.55
CA ASN A 542 -10.86 -5.09 40.00
C ASN A 542 -10.12 -3.90 39.37
N PHE A 543 -10.53 -3.44 38.18
CA PHE A 543 -9.79 -2.43 37.42
C PHE A 543 -10.67 -1.27 36.95
N GLU A 544 -11.78 -1.54 36.26
CA GLU A 544 -12.58 -0.49 35.59
C GLU A 544 -13.21 0.48 36.60
N GLU A 545 -13.71 -0.02 37.74
CA GLU A 545 -14.31 0.77 38.81
C GLU A 545 -13.30 1.69 39.53
N LYS A 546 -11.99 1.39 39.43
CA LYS A 546 -10.92 2.15 40.12
C LYS A 546 -10.44 3.38 39.33
N TYR A 547 -10.95 3.62 38.12
CA TYR A 547 -10.56 4.77 37.30
C TYR A 547 -11.26 6.06 37.74
N GLU A 548 -10.80 6.67 38.84
CA GLU A 548 -11.32 7.94 39.40
C GLU A 548 -11.36 9.10 38.39
N TRP A 549 -10.48 9.10 37.38
CA TRP A 549 -10.41 10.16 36.38
C TRP A 549 -11.61 10.17 35.42
N LYS A 550 -12.37 9.07 35.30
CA LYS A 550 -13.60 9.01 34.48
C LYS A 550 -14.65 10.03 34.93
N HIS A 551 -14.70 10.33 36.22
CA HIS A 551 -15.70 11.20 36.82
C HIS A 551 -15.24 12.66 36.95
N LYS A 552 -13.99 12.99 36.57
CA LYS A 552 -13.46 14.36 36.65
C LYS A 552 -13.80 15.16 35.38
N ARG A 553 -14.54 16.27 35.53
CA ARG A 553 -15.03 17.16 34.45
C ARG A 553 -13.96 17.85 33.58
N ASN A 554 -12.66 17.75 33.90
CA ASN A 554 -11.58 18.53 33.25
C ASN A 554 -10.89 17.86 32.04
N ILE A 555 -11.48 16.82 31.44
CA ILE A 555 -10.86 16.11 30.29
C ILE A 555 -10.82 16.96 29.02
N THR A 556 -11.64 18.01 28.94
CA THR A 556 -11.70 18.96 27.82
C THR A 556 -10.53 19.94 27.74
N ARG A 557 -9.65 20.00 28.76
CA ARG A 557 -8.48 20.86 28.71
C ARG A 557 -7.48 20.34 27.68
N LYS A 558 -7.30 21.09 26.61
CA LYS A 558 -6.35 20.79 25.54
C LYS A 558 -4.93 21.07 26.01
N GLU A 559 -4.09 20.05 26.03
CA GLU A 559 -2.65 20.16 26.26
C GLU A 559 -1.94 20.33 24.90
N PRO A 560 -0.80 21.05 24.83
CA PRO A 560 -0.07 21.21 23.58
C PRO A 560 0.38 19.84 23.05
N LEU A 561 0.17 19.61 21.75
CA LEU A 561 0.71 18.45 21.06
C LEU A 561 2.21 18.67 20.80
N PRO A 562 3.04 17.62 20.82
CA PRO A 562 4.43 17.71 20.42
C PRO A 562 4.55 18.21 18.97
N LYS A 563 5.62 18.98 18.69
CA LYS A 563 5.87 19.51 17.35
C LYS A 563 6.05 18.36 16.36
N ASN A 564 5.30 18.41 15.26
CA ASN A 564 5.40 17.43 14.18
C ASN A 564 5.99 18.10 12.93
N TRP A 565 7.03 17.50 12.36
CA TRP A 565 7.68 17.97 11.14
C TRP A 565 6.97 17.46 9.86
N PHE A 566 5.98 16.60 10.04
CA PHE A 566 5.16 16.04 8.97
C PHE A 566 4.44 17.14 8.19
N SER A 567 4.74 17.22 6.89
CA SER A 567 4.15 18.19 5.97
C SER A 567 3.92 17.53 4.63
N ILE A 568 2.66 17.27 4.29
CA ILE A 568 2.32 16.57 3.05
C ILE A 568 2.58 17.50 1.85
N PRO A 569 3.29 17.04 0.80
CA PRO A 569 3.51 17.84 -0.39
C PRO A 569 2.21 18.11 -1.15
N GLY A 570 2.14 19.22 -1.88
CA GLY A 570 0.98 19.54 -2.72
C GLY A 570 0.73 18.51 -3.84
N ARG A 571 -0.46 18.52 -4.43
CA ARG A 571 -0.91 17.52 -5.44
C ARG A 571 0.07 17.34 -6.61
N LYS A 572 0.68 18.42 -7.11
CA LYS A 572 1.66 18.36 -8.23
C LYS A 572 2.94 17.61 -7.84
N LYS A 573 3.50 17.93 -6.66
CA LYS A 573 4.70 17.24 -6.15
C LYS A 573 4.39 15.76 -5.86
N GLN A 574 3.23 15.45 -5.27
CA GLN A 574 2.79 14.05 -5.07
C GLN A 574 2.72 13.29 -6.39
N PHE A 575 2.11 13.88 -7.42
CA PHE A 575 2.02 13.26 -8.76
C PHE A 575 3.41 12.94 -9.32
N GLN A 576 4.35 13.88 -9.25
CA GLN A 576 5.73 13.65 -9.70
C GLN A 576 6.42 12.52 -8.90
N ILE A 577 6.23 12.48 -7.58
CA ILE A 577 6.81 11.45 -6.72
C ILE A 577 6.24 10.08 -7.06
N PHE A 578 4.91 9.95 -7.18
CA PHE A 578 4.27 8.70 -7.55
C PHE A 578 4.65 8.24 -8.95
N ALA A 579 4.70 9.14 -9.94
CA ALA A 579 5.07 8.80 -11.30
C ALA A 579 6.53 8.31 -11.38
N LEU A 580 7.45 9.00 -10.68
CA LEU A 580 8.85 8.57 -10.62
C LEU A 580 9.01 7.23 -9.90
N ARG A 581 8.30 7.03 -8.79
CA ARG A 581 8.30 5.76 -8.04
C ARG A 581 7.79 4.61 -8.91
N ASP A 582 6.66 4.79 -9.58
CA ASP A 582 6.02 3.77 -10.42
C ASP A 582 6.89 3.46 -11.66
N ALA A 583 7.42 4.48 -12.32
CA ALA A 583 8.33 4.30 -13.46
C ALA A 583 9.62 3.55 -13.06
N LEU A 584 10.28 3.95 -11.96
CA LEU A 584 11.49 3.26 -11.50
C LEU A 584 11.22 1.81 -11.09
N SER A 585 10.09 1.55 -10.42
CA SER A 585 9.66 0.19 -10.06
C SER A 585 9.58 -0.70 -11.29
N LYS A 586 9.00 -0.20 -12.40
CA LYS A 586 8.86 -0.93 -13.67
C LYS A 586 10.17 -1.08 -14.43
N LEU A 587 11.02 -0.04 -14.43
CA LEU A 587 12.33 -0.09 -15.09
C LEU A 587 13.28 -1.08 -14.41
N LYS A 588 13.12 -1.31 -13.11
CA LYS A 588 13.92 -2.28 -12.35
C LYS A 588 13.46 -3.72 -12.53
N ASP A 589 12.19 -3.93 -12.87
CA ASP A 589 11.70 -5.24 -13.26
C ASP A 589 12.09 -5.54 -14.72
N LYS A 590 13.26 -6.15 -14.88
CA LYS A 590 13.82 -6.50 -16.19
C LYS A 590 12.94 -7.47 -16.96
N GLN A 591 12.27 -8.41 -16.28
CA GLN A 591 11.42 -9.41 -16.92
C GLN A 591 10.16 -8.75 -17.46
N TYR A 592 9.49 -7.96 -16.63
CA TYR A 592 8.32 -7.18 -17.03
C TYR A 592 8.66 -6.23 -18.19
N LEU A 593 9.78 -5.52 -18.12
CA LEU A 593 10.19 -4.58 -19.15
C LEU A 593 10.49 -5.29 -20.48
N ALA A 594 11.22 -6.42 -20.44
CA ALA A 594 11.54 -7.20 -21.63
C ALA A 594 10.28 -7.72 -22.33
N ILE A 595 9.33 -8.28 -21.57
CA ILE A 595 8.06 -8.77 -22.11
C ILE A 595 7.29 -7.62 -22.78
N ASN A 596 7.09 -6.51 -22.07
CA ASN A 596 6.30 -5.38 -22.59
C ASN A 596 6.93 -4.70 -23.81
N ILE A 597 8.26 -4.59 -23.87
CA ILE A 597 8.94 -3.99 -25.01
C ILE A 597 8.91 -4.92 -26.23
N LEU A 598 9.06 -6.23 -26.04
CA LEU A 598 9.16 -7.20 -27.13
C LEU A 598 7.80 -7.70 -27.66
N GLU A 599 6.77 -7.71 -26.83
CA GLU A 599 5.42 -8.19 -27.19
C GLU A 599 4.89 -7.52 -28.46
N ALA A 600 4.88 -6.19 -28.50
CA ALA A 600 4.38 -5.43 -29.63
C ALA A 600 5.17 -5.66 -30.94
N PRO A 601 6.51 -5.52 -30.98
CA PRO A 601 7.33 -5.87 -32.14
C PRO A 601 7.12 -7.29 -32.65
N ILE A 602 7.09 -8.29 -31.75
CA ILE A 602 6.92 -9.69 -32.13
C ILE A 602 5.55 -9.89 -32.77
N LEU A 603 4.49 -9.36 -32.16
CA LEU A 603 3.13 -9.44 -32.74
C LEU A 603 3.04 -8.71 -34.09
N ALA A 604 3.75 -7.58 -34.26
CA ALA A 604 3.82 -6.87 -35.53
C ALA A 604 4.52 -7.69 -36.62
N ILE A 605 5.62 -8.37 -36.28
CA ILE A 605 6.35 -9.25 -37.21
C ILE A 605 5.46 -10.41 -37.62
N ILE A 606 4.87 -11.12 -36.65
CA ILE A 606 3.98 -12.26 -36.91
C ILE A 606 2.82 -11.80 -37.81
N LEU A 607 2.11 -10.75 -37.40
CA LEU A 607 0.95 -10.27 -38.13
C LEU A 607 1.34 -9.78 -39.54
N GLY A 608 2.38 -8.96 -39.65
CA GLY A 608 2.86 -8.43 -40.93
C GLY A 608 3.30 -9.54 -41.88
N PHE A 609 4.05 -10.53 -41.38
CA PHE A 609 4.51 -11.66 -42.18
C PHE A 609 3.35 -12.50 -42.71
N PHE A 610 2.42 -12.92 -41.85
CA PHE A 610 1.29 -13.76 -42.27
C PHE A 610 0.24 -13.03 -43.13
N THR A 611 0.21 -11.69 -43.10
CA THR A 611 -0.72 -10.89 -43.91
C THR A 611 -0.07 -10.33 -45.17
N LYS A 612 1.24 -10.49 -45.39
CA LYS A 612 1.91 -10.08 -46.63
C LYS A 612 1.62 -11.09 -47.73
N PHE A 613 0.62 -10.80 -48.56
CA PHE A 613 0.28 -11.63 -49.72
C PHE A 613 1.19 -11.30 -50.91
N LEU A 614 1.96 -12.29 -51.38
CA LEU A 614 2.79 -12.17 -52.58
C LEU A 614 1.95 -12.58 -53.80
N VAL A 615 1.82 -11.68 -54.77
CA VAL A 615 1.05 -11.92 -55.99
C VAL A 615 1.83 -12.83 -56.93
N GLY A 616 3.14 -12.59 -57.02
CA GLY A 616 4.02 -13.20 -58.01
C GLY A 616 3.79 -12.66 -59.42
N SER A 617 4.86 -12.61 -60.21
CA SER A 617 4.80 -12.39 -61.66
C SER A 617 5.51 -13.54 -62.37
N ALA A 618 5.32 -13.65 -63.69
CA ALA A 618 6.00 -14.67 -64.50
C ALA A 618 7.54 -14.59 -64.42
N GLU A 619 8.08 -13.40 -64.11
CA GLU A 619 9.51 -13.14 -63.97
C GLU A 619 9.99 -13.18 -62.50
N ASN A 620 9.12 -12.87 -61.53
CA ASN A 620 9.45 -12.89 -60.11
C ASN A 620 8.29 -13.46 -59.26
N PRO A 621 8.35 -14.74 -58.86
CA PRO A 621 7.32 -15.38 -58.05
C PRO A 621 7.07 -14.71 -56.69
N ASP A 622 8.05 -13.97 -56.16
CA ASP A 622 7.98 -13.33 -54.85
C ASP A 622 7.64 -11.83 -54.93
N LEU A 623 7.13 -11.35 -56.07
CA LEU A 623 6.76 -9.95 -56.24
C LEU A 623 5.58 -9.57 -55.32
N TYR A 624 5.80 -8.54 -54.49
CA TYR A 624 4.78 -7.92 -53.66
C TYR A 624 4.26 -6.63 -54.29
N ILE A 625 2.94 -6.52 -54.40
CA ILE A 625 2.26 -5.30 -54.86
C ILE A 625 1.21 -4.94 -53.80
N PHE A 626 1.35 -3.75 -53.20
CA PHE A 626 0.47 -3.32 -52.11
C PHE A 626 -1.02 -3.27 -52.53
N SER A 627 -1.32 -2.88 -53.78
CA SER A 627 -2.70 -2.79 -54.25
C SER A 627 -3.45 -4.10 -54.31
N GLU A 628 -2.73 -5.18 -54.59
CA GLU A 628 -3.26 -6.53 -54.76
C GLU A 628 -3.25 -7.35 -53.46
N ASN A 629 -2.77 -6.76 -52.36
CA ASN A 629 -2.75 -7.46 -51.09
C ASN A 629 -4.18 -7.63 -50.54
N VAL A 630 -4.72 -8.85 -50.69
CA VAL A 630 -6.06 -9.24 -50.23
C VAL A 630 -6.26 -9.21 -48.71
N ASN A 631 -5.17 -9.28 -47.94
CA ASN A 631 -5.24 -9.43 -46.48
C ASN A 631 -5.26 -8.08 -45.73
N LEU A 632 -5.24 -6.93 -46.41
CA LEU A 632 -5.20 -5.63 -45.75
C LEU A 632 -6.41 -5.38 -44.81
N PRO A 633 -7.68 -5.68 -45.17
CA PRO A 633 -8.81 -5.49 -44.25
C PRO A 633 -8.69 -6.31 -42.97
N ALA A 634 -8.19 -7.54 -43.08
CA ALA A 634 -7.94 -8.43 -41.93
C ALA A 634 -6.78 -7.92 -41.08
N TYR A 635 -5.72 -7.41 -41.70
CA TYR A 635 -4.60 -6.76 -41.01
C TYR A 635 -5.08 -5.57 -40.16
N LEU A 636 -5.85 -4.64 -40.73
CA LEU A 636 -6.38 -3.49 -39.99
C LEU A 636 -7.23 -3.91 -38.80
N PHE A 637 -8.02 -4.97 -38.96
CA PHE A 637 -8.82 -5.52 -37.87
C PHE A 637 -7.93 -6.07 -36.77
N MET A 638 -6.97 -6.93 -37.12
CA MET A 638 -6.02 -7.52 -36.16
C MET A 638 -5.18 -6.45 -35.44
N CYS A 639 -4.79 -5.35 -36.09
CA CYS A 639 -4.11 -4.24 -35.43
C CYS A 639 -4.93 -3.64 -34.28
N VAL A 640 -6.24 -3.45 -34.48
CA VAL A 640 -7.14 -2.93 -33.45
C VAL A 640 -7.26 -3.92 -32.29
N VAL A 641 -7.36 -5.21 -32.58
CA VAL A 641 -7.43 -6.28 -31.58
C VAL A 641 -6.17 -6.32 -30.73
N VAL A 642 -5.00 -6.34 -31.38
CA VAL A 642 -3.70 -6.38 -30.70
C VAL A 642 -3.50 -5.13 -29.84
N SER A 643 -3.85 -3.95 -30.36
CA SER A 643 -3.81 -2.70 -29.58
C SER A 643 -4.67 -2.76 -28.31
N MET A 644 -5.90 -3.28 -28.42
CA MET A 644 -6.81 -3.44 -27.28
C MET A 644 -6.26 -4.49 -26.28
N PHE A 645 -5.72 -5.60 -26.77
CA PHE A 645 -5.14 -6.65 -25.95
C PHE A 645 -3.94 -6.14 -25.14
N ILE A 646 -2.99 -5.47 -25.81
CA ILE A 646 -1.81 -4.87 -25.17
C ILE A 646 -2.23 -3.91 -24.05
N GLY A 647 -3.17 -2.99 -24.31
CA GLY A 647 -3.62 -2.04 -23.29
C GLY A 647 -4.30 -2.71 -22.08
N LEU A 648 -5.09 -3.77 -22.29
CA LEU A 648 -5.71 -4.51 -21.19
C LEU A 648 -4.65 -5.26 -20.37
N ASN A 649 -3.72 -5.95 -21.03
CA ASN A 649 -2.73 -6.79 -20.37
C ASN A 649 -1.82 -5.97 -19.43
N VAL A 650 -1.33 -4.82 -19.90
CA VAL A 650 -0.42 -3.95 -19.15
C VAL A 650 -1.09 -3.30 -17.93
N SER A 651 -2.39 -2.99 -18.01
CA SER A 651 -3.07 -2.18 -16.99
C SER A 651 -3.88 -2.97 -15.96
N ALA A 652 -4.31 -4.20 -16.28
CA ALA A 652 -5.32 -4.88 -15.50
C ALA A 652 -4.86 -5.35 -14.11
N GLU A 653 -3.55 -5.47 -13.84
CA GLU A 653 -3.03 -5.88 -12.53
C GLU A 653 -2.60 -4.74 -11.60
N GLU A 654 -2.51 -3.52 -12.13
CA GLU A 654 -1.76 -2.42 -11.51
C GLU A 654 -2.28 -1.94 -10.16
N ILE A 655 -3.61 -1.82 -10.02
CA ILE A 655 -4.22 -1.31 -8.78
C ILE A 655 -4.32 -2.42 -7.73
N ILE A 656 -4.52 -3.68 -8.14
CA ILE A 656 -4.56 -4.82 -7.20
C ILE A 656 -3.22 -5.04 -6.54
N LYS A 657 -2.11 -4.98 -7.30
CA LYS A 657 -0.75 -5.11 -6.75
C LYS A 657 -0.47 -4.05 -5.68
N ASP A 658 -0.87 -2.80 -5.93
CA ASP A 658 -0.62 -1.69 -5.00
C ASP A 658 -1.64 -1.55 -3.88
N ARG A 659 -2.72 -2.33 -3.88
CA ARG A 659 -3.84 -2.18 -2.94
C ARG A 659 -3.41 -2.24 -1.48
N LYS A 660 -2.52 -3.19 -1.14
CA LYS A 660 -2.04 -3.32 0.23
C LYS A 660 -1.20 -2.10 0.63
N LEU A 661 -0.28 -1.67 -0.23
CA LEU A 661 0.53 -0.48 -0.01
C LEU A 661 -0.32 0.79 0.15
N LEU A 662 -1.35 0.97 -0.70
CA LEU A 662 -2.31 2.09 -0.57
C LEU A 662 -3.06 2.07 0.75
N LYS A 663 -3.39 0.89 1.30
CA LYS A 663 -4.03 0.78 2.61
C LYS A 663 -3.11 1.30 3.72
N ARG A 664 -1.81 1.04 3.64
CA ARG A 664 -0.81 1.61 4.56
C ARG A 664 -0.66 3.12 4.37
N GLU A 665 -0.55 3.59 3.13
CA GLU A 665 -0.41 5.01 2.83
C GLU A 665 -1.69 5.82 3.10
N SER A 666 -2.83 5.18 3.32
CA SER A 666 -4.10 5.86 3.61
C SER A 666 -4.03 6.75 4.87
N PHE A 667 -3.22 6.39 5.86
CA PHE A 667 -2.97 7.20 7.06
C PHE A 667 -2.31 8.54 6.77
N LEU A 668 -1.63 8.66 5.63
CA LEU A 668 -0.98 9.89 5.19
C LEU A 668 -1.98 10.85 4.51
N ASN A 669 -3.23 10.45 4.28
CA ASN A 669 -4.23 11.25 3.54
C ASN A 669 -3.70 11.78 2.18
N LEU A 670 -2.95 10.94 1.45
CA LEU A 670 -2.41 11.31 0.14
C LEU A 670 -3.51 11.47 -0.91
N SER A 671 -3.22 12.26 -1.95
CA SER A 671 -4.19 12.53 -3.00
C SER A 671 -4.38 11.34 -3.93
N ARG A 672 -5.59 10.75 -3.87
CA ARG A 672 -6.04 9.73 -4.83
C ARG A 672 -5.94 10.21 -6.28
N PHE A 673 -6.21 11.50 -6.53
CA PHE A 673 -6.08 12.10 -7.86
C PHE A 673 -4.63 12.04 -8.36
N SER A 674 -3.66 12.42 -7.52
CA SER A 674 -2.24 12.37 -7.89
C SER A 674 -1.76 10.94 -8.17
N PHE A 675 -2.20 9.96 -7.37
CA PHE A 675 -1.87 8.55 -7.56
C PHE A 675 -2.45 7.96 -8.85
N LEU A 676 -3.74 8.21 -9.15
CA LEU A 676 -4.37 7.66 -10.35
C LEU A 676 -3.75 8.25 -11.61
N ASN A 677 -3.57 9.57 -11.66
CA ASN A 677 -2.98 10.22 -12.83
C ASN A 677 -1.52 9.82 -13.04
N SER A 678 -0.74 9.59 -11.97
CA SER A 678 0.64 9.13 -12.14
C SER A 678 0.69 7.76 -12.79
N LYS A 679 -0.21 6.84 -12.42
CA LYS A 679 -0.31 5.52 -13.05
C LYS A 679 -0.76 5.61 -14.50
N ILE A 680 -1.80 6.40 -14.76
CA ILE A 680 -2.33 6.60 -16.13
C ILE A 680 -1.23 7.15 -17.04
N LEU A 681 -0.44 8.13 -16.58
CA LEU A 681 0.67 8.68 -17.36
C LEU A 681 1.68 7.60 -17.74
N VAL A 682 2.15 6.82 -16.75
CA VAL A 682 3.16 5.77 -16.98
C VAL A 682 2.64 4.71 -17.95
N LEU A 683 1.38 4.27 -17.78
CA LEU A 683 0.75 3.28 -18.66
C LEU A 683 0.54 3.81 -20.08
N PHE A 684 0.10 5.06 -20.23
CA PHE A 684 -0.05 5.69 -21.54
C PHE A 684 1.29 5.86 -22.24
N THR A 685 2.37 6.18 -21.51
CA THR A 685 3.72 6.23 -22.09
C THR A 685 4.18 4.84 -22.57
N ILE A 686 3.98 3.78 -21.79
CA ILE A 686 4.33 2.42 -22.20
C ILE A 686 3.53 2.01 -23.45
N SER A 687 2.21 2.21 -23.44
CA SER A 687 1.38 1.88 -24.60
C SER A 687 1.65 2.76 -25.82
N ALA A 688 2.08 4.02 -25.64
CA ALA A 688 2.52 4.87 -26.75
C ALA A 688 3.75 4.28 -27.46
N ILE A 689 4.74 3.81 -26.68
CA ILE A 689 5.95 3.16 -27.20
C ILE A 689 5.60 1.83 -27.89
N GLN A 690 4.78 0.99 -27.25
CA GLN A 690 4.35 -0.30 -27.81
C GLN A 690 3.55 -0.15 -29.10
N THR A 691 2.57 0.75 -29.14
CA THR A 691 1.77 0.97 -30.35
C THR A 691 2.59 1.64 -31.46
N LEU A 692 3.55 2.50 -31.13
CA LEU A 692 4.46 3.10 -32.11
C LEU A 692 5.37 2.03 -32.73
N SER A 693 6.00 1.18 -31.92
CA SER A 693 6.86 0.10 -32.43
C SER A 693 6.06 -0.90 -33.27
N PHE A 694 4.86 -1.25 -32.82
CA PHE A 694 3.94 -2.11 -33.57
C PHE A 694 3.61 -1.54 -34.95
N VAL A 695 3.23 -0.26 -35.01
CA VAL A 695 2.89 0.41 -36.27
C VAL A 695 4.08 0.57 -37.19
N LEU A 696 5.25 0.97 -36.66
CA LEU A 696 6.46 1.13 -37.47
C LEU A 696 6.86 -0.19 -38.14
N ILE A 697 6.88 -1.28 -37.39
CA ILE A 697 7.28 -2.60 -37.91
C ILE A 697 6.22 -3.17 -38.83
N GLY A 698 4.94 -3.14 -38.42
CA GLY A 698 3.84 -3.69 -39.21
C GLY A 698 3.65 -2.96 -40.54
N ASN A 699 3.66 -1.62 -40.53
CA ASN A 699 3.53 -0.83 -41.76
C ASN A 699 4.78 -0.94 -42.65
N TYR A 700 5.97 -1.15 -42.07
CA TYR A 700 7.18 -1.41 -42.85
C TYR A 700 7.08 -2.74 -43.61
N ILE A 701 6.64 -3.82 -42.95
CA ILE A 701 6.51 -5.14 -43.57
C ILE A 701 5.48 -5.13 -44.70
N LEU A 702 4.31 -4.52 -44.48
CA LEU A 702 3.24 -4.40 -45.49
C LEU A 702 3.43 -3.25 -46.48
N GLU A 703 4.47 -2.44 -46.32
CA GLU A 703 4.78 -1.28 -47.17
C GLU A 703 3.65 -0.24 -47.24
N VAL A 704 2.94 -0.02 -46.11
CA VAL A 704 1.91 1.02 -45.98
C VAL A 704 2.59 2.41 -45.90
N LYS A 705 2.56 3.15 -47.00
CA LYS A 705 3.25 4.45 -47.12
C LYS A 705 2.37 5.65 -46.73
N GLY A 706 2.94 6.56 -45.94
CA GLY A 706 2.39 7.92 -45.72
C GLY A 706 1.29 8.06 -44.66
N LEU A 707 0.78 6.98 -44.07
CA LEU A 707 -0.32 7.00 -43.08
C LEU A 707 0.08 6.52 -41.67
N THR A 708 1.37 6.28 -41.42
CA THR A 708 1.92 5.76 -40.16
C THR A 708 1.49 6.54 -38.93
N ILE A 709 1.51 7.88 -38.97
CA ILE A 709 1.13 8.72 -37.82
C ILE A 709 -0.37 8.58 -37.53
N SER A 710 -1.22 8.50 -38.56
CA SER A 710 -2.67 8.32 -38.38
C SER A 710 -2.97 6.96 -37.76
N TYR A 711 -2.30 5.91 -38.25
CA TYR A 711 -2.40 4.56 -37.68
C TYR A 711 -2.01 4.54 -36.20
N TRP A 712 -0.88 5.18 -35.89
CA TRP A 712 -0.41 5.30 -34.51
C TRP A 712 -1.43 6.02 -33.62
N ILE A 713 -2.01 7.15 -34.03
CA ILE A 713 -2.99 7.88 -33.23
C ILE A 713 -4.24 7.02 -32.93
N PHE A 714 -4.77 6.29 -33.91
CA PHE A 714 -5.97 5.48 -33.73
C PHE A 714 -5.71 4.27 -32.83
N LEU A 715 -4.61 3.56 -33.07
CA LEU A 715 -4.21 2.41 -32.25
C LEU A 715 -3.75 2.84 -30.85
N PHE A 716 -3.08 3.97 -30.71
CA PHE A 716 -2.75 4.54 -29.41
C PHE A 716 -4.01 4.89 -28.61
N SER A 717 -4.99 5.55 -29.24
CA SER A 717 -6.26 5.88 -28.58
C SER A 717 -7.03 4.62 -28.14
N THR A 718 -6.96 3.56 -28.94
CA THR A 718 -7.55 2.25 -28.60
C THR A 718 -6.85 1.61 -27.41
N ALA A 719 -5.51 1.63 -27.39
CA ALA A 719 -4.72 1.13 -26.27
C ALA A 719 -4.96 1.96 -24.99
N CYS A 720 -5.13 3.27 -25.09
CA CYS A 720 -5.49 4.14 -23.96
C CYS A 720 -6.87 3.81 -23.38
N PHE A 721 -7.87 3.54 -24.23
CA PHE A 721 -9.18 3.08 -23.79
C PHE A 721 -9.07 1.73 -23.06
N ALA A 722 -8.31 0.79 -23.63
CA ALA A 722 -8.05 -0.51 -23.03
C ALA A 722 -7.33 -0.38 -21.68
N ASN A 723 -6.34 0.52 -21.55
CA ASN A 723 -5.66 0.84 -20.30
C ASN A 723 -6.64 1.30 -19.21
N MET A 724 -7.55 2.22 -19.56
CA MET A 724 -8.56 2.71 -18.61
C MET A 724 -9.57 1.62 -18.22
N LEU A 725 -9.95 0.76 -19.17
CA LEU A 725 -10.82 -0.37 -18.90
C LEU A 725 -10.13 -1.38 -17.95
N GLY A 726 -8.86 -1.70 -18.21
CA GLY A 726 -8.05 -2.58 -17.36
C GLY A 726 -7.86 -2.02 -15.96
N LEU A 727 -7.59 -0.72 -15.80
CA LEU A 727 -7.53 -0.09 -14.48
C LEU A 727 -8.86 -0.17 -13.72
N ASN A 728 -10.00 -0.02 -14.40
CA ASN A 728 -11.32 -0.20 -13.77
C ASN A 728 -11.49 -1.63 -13.25
N ILE A 729 -11.15 -2.63 -14.08
CA ILE A 729 -11.18 -4.05 -13.71
C ILE A 729 -10.26 -4.31 -12.52
N SER A 730 -9.04 -3.76 -12.55
CA SER A 730 -8.07 -3.84 -11.46
C SER A 730 -8.63 -3.26 -10.16
N SER A 731 -9.25 -2.08 -10.19
CA SER A 731 -9.86 -1.52 -8.97
C SER A 731 -11.04 -2.36 -8.46
N GLY A 732 -11.84 -2.94 -9.37
CA GLY A 732 -13.06 -3.66 -9.04
C GLY A 732 -12.86 -5.07 -8.47
N LEU A 733 -11.92 -5.85 -9.00
CA LEU A 733 -11.75 -7.27 -8.65
C LEU A 733 -10.83 -7.49 -7.44
N ASN A 734 -10.94 -8.66 -6.80
CA ASN A 734 -10.13 -9.01 -5.62
C ASN A 734 -9.01 -10.02 -5.91
N SER A 735 -8.96 -10.59 -7.11
CA SER A 735 -7.99 -11.62 -7.50
C SER A 735 -7.49 -11.39 -8.92
N VAL A 736 -6.20 -11.64 -9.12
CA VAL A 736 -5.55 -11.61 -10.44
C VAL A 736 -6.11 -12.69 -11.37
N VAL A 737 -6.44 -13.89 -10.85
CA VAL A 737 -7.03 -14.97 -11.65
C VAL A 737 -8.36 -14.55 -12.28
N ALA A 738 -9.19 -13.82 -11.54
CA ALA A 738 -10.47 -13.33 -12.03
C ALA A 738 -10.30 -12.32 -13.18
N ILE A 739 -9.20 -11.56 -13.19
CA ILE A 739 -8.87 -10.61 -14.26
C ILE A 739 -8.60 -11.38 -15.55
N TYR A 740 -7.76 -12.42 -15.50
CA TYR A 740 -7.42 -13.21 -16.68
C TYR A 740 -8.61 -13.94 -17.30
N VAL A 741 -9.57 -14.40 -16.48
CA VAL A 741 -10.82 -14.99 -16.98
C VAL A 741 -11.71 -13.93 -17.65
N LEU A 742 -11.68 -12.68 -17.15
CA LEU A 742 -12.51 -11.59 -17.66
C LEU A 742 -11.99 -11.01 -18.99
N ILE A 743 -10.66 -11.00 -19.23
CA ILE A 743 -10.06 -10.43 -20.44
C ILE A 743 -10.67 -11.04 -21.73
N PRO A 744 -10.73 -12.38 -21.92
CA PRO A 744 -11.39 -12.98 -23.08
C PRO A 744 -12.90 -12.68 -23.15
N LEU A 745 -13.59 -12.64 -22.01
CA LEU A 745 -15.02 -12.31 -21.94
C LEU A 745 -15.30 -10.88 -22.42
N ILE A 746 -14.34 -9.97 -22.26
CA ILE A 746 -14.41 -8.62 -22.77
C ILE A 746 -14.01 -8.57 -24.24
N LEU A 747 -12.92 -9.24 -24.64
CA LEU A 747 -12.41 -9.18 -26.01
C LEU A 747 -13.38 -9.81 -27.02
N ILE A 748 -13.95 -10.98 -26.75
CA ILE A 748 -14.81 -11.69 -27.72
C ILE A 748 -16.00 -10.84 -28.18
N PRO A 749 -16.80 -10.18 -27.30
CA PRO A 749 -17.84 -9.25 -27.74
C PRO A 749 -17.30 -8.07 -28.56
N HIS A 750 -16.15 -7.52 -28.18
CA HIS A 750 -15.53 -6.43 -28.94
C HIS A 750 -15.08 -6.88 -30.34
N LEU A 751 -14.68 -8.15 -30.51
CA LEU A 751 -14.39 -8.73 -31.81
C LEU A 751 -15.67 -8.92 -32.64
N LEU A 752 -16.67 -9.55 -32.05
CA LEU A 752 -17.92 -9.91 -32.73
C LEU A 752 -18.70 -8.69 -33.20
N PHE A 753 -18.83 -7.67 -32.35
CA PHE A 753 -19.62 -6.46 -32.61
C PHE A 753 -18.77 -5.31 -33.19
N SER A 754 -17.61 -5.62 -33.79
CA SER A 754 -16.80 -4.66 -34.54
C SER A 754 -17.38 -4.29 -35.90
N GLY A 755 -18.20 -5.17 -36.47
CA GLY A 755 -18.77 -5.06 -37.83
C GLY A 755 -17.95 -5.71 -38.92
N VAL A 756 -16.77 -6.28 -38.58
CA VAL A 756 -15.85 -6.91 -39.54
C VAL A 756 -16.12 -8.41 -39.68
N ILE A 757 -16.23 -9.13 -38.55
CA ILE A 757 -16.48 -10.58 -38.54
C ILE A 757 -17.93 -10.88 -38.95
N VAL A 758 -18.86 -10.12 -38.39
CA VAL A 758 -20.29 -10.22 -38.67
C VAL A 758 -20.78 -8.85 -39.12
N SER A 759 -21.30 -8.77 -40.35
CA SER A 759 -21.87 -7.53 -40.85
C SER A 759 -23.14 -7.17 -40.07
N TYR A 760 -23.34 -5.89 -39.79
CA TYR A 760 -24.45 -5.43 -38.94
C TYR A 760 -25.84 -5.75 -39.52
N ASP A 761 -25.95 -5.81 -40.84
CA ASP A 761 -27.19 -6.14 -41.54
C ASP A 761 -27.57 -7.63 -41.44
N LYS A 762 -26.60 -8.49 -41.12
CA LYS A 762 -26.77 -9.94 -40.97
C LYS A 762 -26.94 -10.36 -39.51
N LEU A 763 -27.02 -9.40 -38.58
CA LEU A 763 -27.35 -9.67 -37.17
C LEU A 763 -28.85 -9.96 -37.01
N HIS A 764 -29.21 -10.61 -35.90
CA HIS A 764 -30.60 -10.87 -35.55
C HIS A 764 -31.44 -9.57 -35.58
N ASN A 765 -32.64 -9.64 -36.17
CA ASN A 765 -33.50 -8.48 -36.45
C ASN A 765 -33.87 -7.63 -35.21
N SER A 766 -33.76 -8.18 -34.00
CA SER A 766 -33.99 -7.42 -32.76
C SER A 766 -32.85 -6.45 -32.41
N ILE A 767 -31.67 -6.62 -33.02
CA ILE A 767 -30.45 -5.85 -32.75
C ILE A 767 -30.00 -5.10 -34.01
N SER A 768 -30.20 -5.69 -35.20
CA SER A 768 -29.80 -5.07 -36.46
C SER A 768 -30.57 -3.77 -36.73
N SER A 769 -29.91 -2.84 -37.39
CA SER A 769 -30.51 -1.60 -37.85
C SER A 769 -30.05 -1.41 -39.29
N LYS A 770 -31.00 -1.23 -40.20
CA LYS A 770 -30.73 -1.14 -41.64
C LYS A 770 -30.10 0.19 -42.05
N GLU A 771 -30.26 1.22 -41.22
CA GLU A 771 -29.79 2.59 -41.51
C GLU A 771 -28.52 2.97 -40.75
N PHE A 772 -28.49 2.68 -39.44
CA PHE A 772 -27.40 3.03 -38.54
C PHE A 772 -26.67 1.80 -38.02
N VAL A 773 -25.43 1.99 -37.58
CA VAL A 773 -24.74 1.00 -36.75
C VAL A 773 -25.60 0.66 -35.50
N PRO A 774 -25.77 -0.64 -35.17
CA PRO A 774 -26.47 -1.07 -33.96
C PRO A 774 -25.91 -0.43 -32.70
N ARG A 775 -26.78 -0.17 -31.71
CA ARG A 775 -26.37 0.47 -30.44
C ARG A 775 -25.30 -0.34 -29.69
N ILE A 776 -25.32 -1.67 -29.82
CA ILE A 776 -24.29 -2.55 -29.23
C ILE A 776 -22.93 -2.29 -29.90
N GLY A 777 -22.90 -2.07 -31.21
CA GLY A 777 -21.67 -1.69 -31.93
C GLY A 777 -21.19 -0.29 -31.58
N ASP A 778 -22.10 0.66 -31.33
CA ASP A 778 -21.75 2.02 -30.86
C ASP A 778 -21.05 1.99 -29.47
N LEU A 779 -21.26 0.96 -28.65
CA LEU A 779 -20.57 0.76 -27.37
C LEU A 779 -19.15 0.17 -27.51
N MET A 780 -18.83 -0.48 -28.63
CA MET A 780 -17.55 -1.18 -28.81
C MET A 780 -16.48 -0.24 -29.36
N VAL A 781 -15.34 -0.14 -28.65
CA VAL A 781 -14.22 0.71 -29.10
C VAL A 781 -13.59 0.22 -30.40
N THR A 782 -13.58 -1.10 -30.60
CA THR A 782 -13.00 -1.78 -31.77
C THR A 782 -13.69 -1.37 -33.07
N ARG A 783 -15.02 -1.18 -33.04
CA ARG A 783 -15.81 -0.65 -34.15
C ARG A 783 -15.31 0.73 -34.57
N TRP A 784 -15.15 1.64 -33.61
CA TRP A 784 -14.79 3.03 -33.89
C TRP A 784 -13.37 3.13 -34.44
N SER A 785 -12.45 2.38 -33.85
CA SER A 785 -11.04 2.34 -34.25
C SER A 785 -10.86 1.71 -35.63
N TYR A 786 -11.53 0.59 -35.91
CA TYR A 786 -11.44 -0.07 -37.20
C TYR A 786 -12.04 0.77 -38.33
N GLU A 787 -13.23 1.36 -38.12
CA GLU A 787 -13.83 2.26 -39.10
C GLU A 787 -12.95 3.49 -39.36
N ALA A 788 -12.30 4.04 -38.33
CA ALA A 788 -11.34 5.13 -38.50
C ALA A 788 -10.15 4.72 -39.37
N LEU A 789 -9.56 3.54 -39.13
CA LEU A 789 -8.45 3.01 -39.92
C LEU A 789 -8.86 2.72 -41.37
N ALA A 790 -9.96 1.99 -41.58
CA ALA A 790 -10.42 1.60 -42.91
C ALA A 790 -10.79 2.82 -43.77
N VAL A 791 -11.57 3.76 -43.22
CA VAL A 791 -11.96 4.99 -43.93
C VAL A 791 -10.74 5.89 -44.16
N ASN A 792 -9.82 6.01 -43.21
CA ASN A 792 -8.61 6.80 -43.39
C ASN A 792 -7.68 6.21 -44.46
N GLN A 793 -7.48 4.89 -44.45
CA GLN A 793 -6.65 4.18 -45.43
C GLN A 793 -7.25 4.27 -46.84
N PHE A 794 -8.58 4.23 -46.96
CA PHE A 794 -9.24 4.42 -48.25
C PHE A 794 -9.28 5.88 -48.69
N LYS A 795 -9.82 6.81 -47.90
CA LYS A 795 -10.07 8.22 -48.29
C LYS A 795 -8.79 9.06 -48.37
N ASN A 796 -7.87 8.90 -47.41
CA ASN A 796 -6.75 9.83 -47.21
C ASN A 796 -5.41 9.33 -47.75
N ASN A 797 -5.37 8.17 -48.43
CA ASN A 797 -4.14 7.76 -49.11
C ASN A 797 -3.79 8.74 -50.25
N ARG A 798 -2.51 8.78 -50.63
CA ARG A 798 -2.00 9.79 -51.58
C ARG A 798 -2.62 9.70 -52.98
N TYR A 799 -3.16 8.54 -53.36
CA TYR A 799 -3.82 8.34 -54.66
C TYR A 799 -5.30 8.76 -54.60
N GLN A 800 -6.07 8.12 -53.73
CA GLN A 800 -7.53 8.29 -53.62
C GLN A 800 -7.92 9.72 -53.23
N LYS A 801 -7.10 10.42 -52.44
CA LYS A 801 -7.36 11.80 -52.04
C LYS A 801 -7.59 12.75 -53.23
N ASN A 802 -7.00 12.45 -54.39
CA ASN A 802 -7.15 13.28 -55.59
C ASN A 802 -8.53 13.14 -56.26
N PHE A 803 -9.18 11.98 -56.10
CA PHE A 803 -10.40 11.62 -56.82
C PHE A 803 -11.62 11.37 -55.92
N PHE A 804 -11.43 11.30 -54.61
CA PHE A 804 -12.47 10.87 -53.66
C PHE A 804 -13.75 11.70 -53.76
N PHE A 805 -13.64 13.03 -53.87
CA PHE A 805 -14.80 13.92 -53.91
C PHE A 805 -15.63 13.70 -55.19
N GLU A 806 -14.96 13.62 -56.34
CA GLU A 806 -15.61 13.36 -57.63
C GLU A 806 -16.28 11.99 -57.63
N GLU A 807 -15.57 10.95 -57.18
CA GLU A 807 -16.11 9.57 -57.12
C GLU A 807 -17.30 9.46 -56.15
N MET A 808 -17.29 10.22 -55.06
CA MET A 808 -18.39 10.26 -54.11
C MET A 808 -19.67 10.78 -54.78
N ILE A 809 -19.58 11.93 -55.45
CA ILE A 809 -20.72 12.55 -56.15
C ILE A 809 -21.18 11.67 -57.32
N MET A 810 -20.25 11.14 -58.10
CA MET A 810 -20.54 10.19 -59.18
C MET A 810 -21.29 8.96 -58.66
N SER A 811 -20.85 8.39 -57.53
CA SER A 811 -21.49 7.22 -56.93
C SER A 811 -22.92 7.53 -56.47
N GLN A 812 -23.16 8.70 -55.88
CA GLN A 812 -24.49 9.14 -55.45
C GLN A 812 -25.43 9.36 -56.63
N ASN A 813 -24.98 10.10 -57.65
CA ASN A 813 -25.77 10.37 -58.85
C ASN A 813 -26.08 9.07 -59.61
N SER A 814 -25.10 8.16 -59.71
CA SER A 814 -25.29 6.84 -60.33
C SER A 814 -26.31 5.99 -59.57
N TYR A 815 -26.31 6.03 -58.22
CA TYR A 815 -27.34 5.34 -57.43
C TYR A 815 -28.74 5.87 -57.73
N TYR A 816 -28.94 7.19 -57.74
CA TYR A 816 -30.26 7.76 -58.05
C TYR A 816 -30.68 7.49 -59.49
N ALA A 817 -29.82 7.73 -60.47
CA ALA A 817 -30.15 7.62 -61.89
C ALA A 817 -30.28 6.17 -62.40
N ASN A 818 -29.46 5.25 -61.89
CA ASN A 818 -29.37 3.88 -62.43
C ASN A 818 -30.00 2.82 -61.51
N THR A 819 -30.21 3.13 -60.22
CA THR A 819 -30.78 2.17 -59.26
C THR A 819 -32.15 2.63 -58.76
N LEU A 820 -32.25 3.77 -58.06
CA LEU A 820 -33.49 4.15 -57.37
C LEU A 820 -34.59 4.58 -58.34
N ILE A 821 -34.31 5.52 -59.25
CA ILE A 821 -35.33 6.05 -60.17
C ILE A 821 -35.87 4.97 -61.11
N PRO A 822 -35.04 4.11 -61.75
CA PRO A 822 -35.56 3.02 -62.56
C PRO A 822 -36.46 2.06 -61.78
N GLU A 823 -36.18 1.80 -60.51
CA GLU A 823 -37.06 0.99 -59.66
C GLU A 823 -38.38 1.71 -59.34
N LEU A 824 -38.36 3.03 -59.09
CA LEU A 824 -39.59 3.80 -58.93
C LEU A 824 -40.43 3.83 -60.21
N ILE A 825 -39.81 3.92 -61.39
CA ILE A 825 -40.50 3.81 -62.67
C ILE A 825 -41.15 2.43 -62.81
N LYS A 826 -40.43 1.35 -62.52
CA LYS A 826 -41.00 -0.02 -62.52
C LYS A 826 -42.17 -0.15 -61.56
N ILE A 827 -42.10 0.44 -60.36
CA ILE A 827 -43.18 0.41 -59.38
C ILE A 827 -44.38 1.25 -59.86
N ASN A 828 -44.13 2.39 -60.52
CA ASN A 828 -45.16 3.23 -61.14
C ASN A 828 -45.90 2.49 -62.26
N ASP A 829 -45.16 1.77 -63.10
CA ASP A 829 -45.71 0.91 -64.17
C ASP A 829 -46.51 -0.25 -63.58
N ALA A 830 -45.95 -0.94 -62.58
CA ALA A 830 -46.62 -2.04 -61.90
C ALA A 830 -47.94 -1.57 -61.25
N ALA A 831 -47.96 -0.39 -60.62
CA ALA A 831 -49.16 0.15 -60.00
C ALA A 831 -50.25 0.44 -61.04
N ASN A 832 -49.85 0.95 -62.21
CA ASN A 832 -50.78 1.16 -63.33
C ASN A 832 -51.35 -0.18 -63.84
N TRP A 833 -50.50 -1.21 -63.97
CA TRP A 833 -50.91 -2.54 -64.40
C TRP A 833 -51.84 -3.25 -63.39
N ALA A 834 -51.53 -3.16 -62.10
CA ALA A 834 -52.35 -3.74 -61.02
C ALA A 834 -53.73 -3.08 -60.96
N LYS A 835 -53.79 -1.76 -61.13
CA LYS A 835 -55.06 -1.02 -61.24
C LYS A 835 -55.87 -1.48 -62.46
N GLY A 836 -55.23 -1.65 -63.62
CA GLY A 836 -55.88 -2.12 -64.85
C GLY A 836 -56.46 -3.53 -64.75
N ARG A 837 -55.98 -4.37 -63.84
CA ARG A 837 -56.48 -5.74 -63.57
C ARG A 837 -57.41 -5.85 -62.36
N ASN A 838 -57.78 -4.73 -61.73
CA ASN A 838 -58.54 -4.70 -60.47
C ASN A 838 -57.89 -5.47 -59.30
N ASP A 839 -56.56 -5.63 -59.28
CA ASP A 839 -55.82 -6.21 -58.14
C ASP A 839 -55.54 -5.12 -57.09
N LEU A 840 -56.53 -4.92 -56.20
CA LEU A 840 -56.51 -3.87 -55.18
C LEU A 840 -55.39 -4.05 -54.14
N GLU A 841 -55.00 -5.28 -53.80
CA GLU A 841 -53.98 -5.53 -52.79
C GLU A 841 -52.58 -5.15 -53.32
N SER A 842 -52.25 -5.63 -54.51
CA SER A 842 -50.99 -5.31 -55.19
C SER A 842 -50.88 -3.82 -55.51
N PHE A 843 -51.97 -3.20 -55.99
CA PHE A 843 -52.04 -1.76 -56.24
C PHE A 843 -51.77 -0.93 -54.98
N ASN A 844 -52.43 -1.24 -53.87
CA ASN A 844 -52.26 -0.50 -52.62
C ASN A 844 -50.83 -0.63 -52.05
N ASN A 845 -50.22 -1.81 -52.17
CA ASN A 845 -48.83 -2.02 -51.76
C ASN A 845 -47.87 -1.20 -52.62
N GLN A 846 -47.98 -1.28 -53.95
CA GLN A 846 -47.12 -0.54 -54.87
C GLN A 846 -47.32 0.97 -54.77
N LYS A 847 -48.56 1.46 -54.62
CA LYS A 847 -48.88 2.86 -54.36
C LYS A 847 -48.16 3.35 -53.10
N ARG A 848 -48.22 2.60 -52.01
CA ARG A 848 -47.54 2.93 -50.75
C ARG A 848 -46.02 3.02 -50.93
N VAL A 849 -45.41 2.06 -51.61
CA VAL A 849 -43.96 2.02 -51.84
C VAL A 849 -43.53 3.18 -52.76
N LEU A 850 -44.28 3.46 -53.82
CA LEU A 850 -44.06 4.56 -54.75
C LEU A 850 -44.14 5.91 -54.02
N GLN A 851 -45.19 6.10 -53.22
CA GLN A 851 -45.41 7.31 -52.44
C GLN A 851 -44.24 7.60 -51.50
N ALA A 852 -43.78 6.58 -50.77
CA ALA A 852 -42.60 6.67 -49.90
C ALA A 852 -41.35 7.11 -50.66
N GLY A 853 -41.08 6.49 -51.82
CA GLY A 853 -39.92 6.84 -52.65
C GLY A 853 -39.97 8.26 -53.23
N LEU A 854 -41.14 8.69 -53.70
CA LEU A 854 -41.35 10.04 -54.23
C LEU A 854 -41.20 11.11 -53.14
N MET A 855 -41.74 10.88 -51.94
CA MET A 855 -41.55 11.78 -50.80
C MET A 855 -40.08 11.89 -50.41
N GLN A 856 -39.36 10.76 -50.38
CA GLN A 856 -37.94 10.74 -50.06
C GLN A 856 -37.12 11.57 -51.06
N LEU A 857 -37.40 11.43 -52.35
CA LEU A 857 -36.73 12.23 -53.39
C LEU A 857 -37.10 13.72 -53.30
N GLN A 858 -38.38 14.05 -53.10
CA GLN A 858 -38.84 15.43 -52.95
C GLN A 858 -38.22 16.11 -51.72
N GLN A 859 -38.11 15.40 -50.60
CA GLN A 859 -37.51 15.94 -49.38
C GLN A 859 -36.02 16.24 -49.57
N LYS A 860 -35.30 15.38 -50.29
CA LYS A 860 -33.85 15.52 -50.50
C LYS A 860 -33.52 16.51 -51.62
N TYR A 861 -34.34 16.54 -52.68
CA TYR A 861 -34.15 17.38 -53.86
C TYR A 861 -35.45 18.10 -54.26
N PRO A 862 -35.91 19.08 -53.46
CA PRO A 862 -37.21 19.74 -53.65
C PRO A 862 -37.35 20.44 -55.00
N ASN A 863 -36.24 20.91 -55.56
CA ASN A 863 -36.23 21.61 -56.85
C ASN A 863 -36.28 20.67 -58.07
N LEU A 864 -35.94 19.38 -57.88
CA LEU A 864 -35.90 18.38 -58.97
C LEU A 864 -37.16 17.55 -59.08
N VAL A 865 -37.94 17.47 -58.01
CA VAL A 865 -39.17 16.66 -57.92
C VAL A 865 -40.32 17.57 -57.52
N THR A 866 -40.92 18.21 -58.52
CA THR A 866 -42.08 19.10 -58.37
C THR A 866 -43.29 18.47 -59.06
N PHE A 867 -44.37 18.36 -58.31
CA PHE A 867 -45.67 17.90 -58.80
C PHE A 867 -46.72 18.98 -58.56
N ASN A 868 -47.72 19.05 -59.43
CA ASN A 868 -48.87 19.94 -59.27
C ASN A 868 -49.89 19.42 -58.22
N PHE A 869 -49.56 18.34 -57.51
CA PHE A 869 -50.38 17.70 -56.49
C PHE A 869 -49.54 17.31 -55.27
N GLU A 870 -50.19 17.16 -54.12
CA GLU A 870 -49.53 16.71 -52.89
C GLU A 870 -49.27 15.20 -52.92
N ILE A 871 -47.99 14.81 -52.77
CA ILE A 871 -47.59 13.39 -52.75
C ILE A 871 -48.20 12.64 -51.55
N GLN A 872 -48.55 13.34 -50.45
CA GLN A 872 -49.20 12.78 -49.26
C GLN A 872 -50.61 12.25 -49.54
N ASN A 873 -51.34 12.91 -50.45
CA ASN A 873 -52.69 12.54 -50.85
C ASN A 873 -52.71 12.35 -52.37
N LEU A 874 -52.06 11.27 -52.84
CA LEU A 874 -52.12 10.88 -54.24
C LEU A 874 -53.59 10.81 -54.70
N PRO A 875 -54.02 11.62 -55.69
CA PRO A 875 -55.37 11.60 -56.23
C PRO A 875 -55.73 10.23 -56.82
N GLU A 876 -56.96 10.03 -57.30
CA GLU A 876 -57.32 8.82 -58.04
C GLU A 876 -56.27 8.56 -59.12
N TYR A 877 -55.59 7.41 -59.07
CA TYR A 877 -54.43 7.13 -59.92
C TYR A 877 -54.82 7.00 -61.40
N THR A 878 -55.01 8.11 -62.11
CA THR A 878 -55.37 8.15 -63.53
C THR A 878 -54.15 7.94 -64.43
N SER A 879 -54.38 7.67 -65.71
CA SER A 879 -53.32 7.61 -66.73
C SER A 879 -52.50 8.91 -66.78
N GLU A 880 -53.12 10.05 -66.48
CA GLU A 880 -52.47 11.36 -66.41
C GLU A 880 -51.48 11.46 -65.25
N ILE A 881 -51.85 10.98 -64.05
CA ILE A 881 -50.94 10.98 -62.89
C ILE A 881 -49.79 10.01 -63.11
N HIS A 882 -50.06 8.85 -63.71
CA HIS A 882 -49.01 7.90 -64.09
C HIS A 882 -47.98 8.55 -65.04
N GLN A 883 -48.44 9.23 -66.10
CA GLN A 883 -47.58 9.94 -67.04
C GLN A 883 -46.84 11.12 -66.39
N ALA A 884 -47.51 11.88 -65.51
CA ALA A 884 -46.89 12.97 -64.77
C ALA A 884 -45.73 12.46 -63.89
N ILE A 885 -45.95 11.37 -63.14
CA ILE A 885 -44.91 10.73 -62.31
C ILE A 885 -43.74 10.24 -63.17
N SER A 886 -44.03 9.52 -64.27
CA SER A 886 -42.99 9.03 -65.18
C SER A 886 -42.18 10.17 -65.81
N SER A 887 -42.82 11.26 -66.22
CA SER A 887 -42.14 12.41 -66.84
C SER A 887 -41.19 13.13 -65.86
N VAL A 888 -41.63 13.33 -64.61
CA VAL A 888 -40.80 13.95 -63.57
C VAL A 888 -39.63 13.04 -63.22
N LEU A 889 -39.87 11.74 -63.03
CA LEU A 889 -38.81 10.77 -62.74
C LEU A 889 -37.76 10.70 -63.86
N GLU A 890 -38.17 10.69 -65.14
CA GLU A 890 -37.23 10.71 -66.26
C GLU A 890 -36.45 12.03 -66.34
N LEU A 891 -37.07 13.18 -66.10
CA LEU A 891 -36.37 14.46 -66.04
C LEU A 891 -35.33 14.49 -64.89
N THR A 892 -35.73 14.01 -63.71
CA THR A 892 -34.83 13.88 -62.56
C THR A 892 -33.66 12.93 -62.89
N ARG A 893 -33.94 11.79 -63.53
CA ARG A 893 -32.91 10.82 -63.97
C ARG A 893 -31.93 11.44 -64.96
N GLN A 894 -32.41 12.19 -65.96
CA GLN A 894 -31.56 12.90 -66.91
C GLN A 894 -30.67 13.93 -66.21
N THR A 895 -31.20 14.63 -65.20
CA THR A 895 -30.43 15.61 -64.42
C THR A 895 -29.29 14.94 -63.67
N PHE A 896 -29.55 13.84 -62.96
CA PHE A 896 -28.50 13.07 -62.28
C PHE A 896 -27.47 12.49 -63.26
N ASN A 897 -27.88 12.05 -64.45
CA ASN A 897 -26.96 11.59 -65.49
C ASN A 897 -26.06 12.70 -66.02
N ARG A 898 -26.58 13.92 -66.22
CA ARG A 898 -25.78 15.09 -66.60
C ARG A 898 -24.76 15.46 -65.54
N GLU A 899 -25.17 15.48 -64.27
CA GLU A 899 -24.28 15.71 -63.13
C GLU A 899 -23.19 14.62 -63.05
N TYR A 900 -23.55 13.35 -63.24
CA TYR A 900 -22.58 12.25 -63.31
C TYR A 900 -21.53 12.48 -64.40
N GLN A 901 -21.96 12.84 -65.62
CA GLN A 901 -21.05 13.11 -66.74
C GLN A 901 -20.15 14.31 -66.47
N HIS A 902 -20.67 15.37 -65.87
CA HIS A 902 -19.90 16.54 -65.47
C HIS A 902 -18.76 16.18 -64.50
N PHE A 903 -19.07 15.45 -63.42
CA PHE A 903 -18.04 15.02 -62.45
C PHE A 903 -17.10 13.94 -63.02
N SER A 904 -17.56 13.11 -63.96
CA SER A 904 -16.69 12.19 -64.70
C SER A 904 -15.64 12.97 -65.51
N ALA A 905 -16.04 14.02 -66.23
CA ALA A 905 -15.12 14.86 -66.99
C ALA A 905 -14.11 15.59 -66.09
N LEU A 906 -14.55 16.08 -64.91
CA LEU A 906 -13.65 16.68 -63.92
C LEU A 906 -12.64 15.65 -63.37
N LYS A 907 -13.08 14.41 -63.12
CA LYS A 907 -12.18 13.32 -62.71
C LYS A 907 -11.15 13.02 -63.79
N ASP A 908 -11.56 12.95 -65.06
CA ASP A 908 -10.65 12.71 -66.19
C ASP A 908 -9.65 13.85 -66.35
N GLN A 909 -10.07 15.10 -66.15
CA GLN A 909 -9.18 16.27 -66.12
C GLN A 909 -8.14 16.15 -64.99
N LYS A 910 -8.56 15.75 -63.78
CA LYS A 910 -7.63 15.50 -62.67
C LYS A 910 -6.68 14.35 -62.99
N MET A 911 -7.16 13.29 -63.64
CA MET A 911 -6.30 12.17 -64.06
C MET A 911 -5.22 12.63 -65.04
N GLN A 912 -5.59 13.46 -66.03
CA GLN A 912 -4.63 14.04 -66.97
C GLN A 912 -3.60 14.96 -66.28
N SER A 913 -4.04 15.75 -65.31
CA SER A 913 -3.12 16.57 -64.51
C SER A 913 -2.13 15.72 -63.71
N LEU A 914 -2.58 14.60 -63.15
CA LEU A 914 -1.74 13.66 -62.40
C LEU A 914 -0.76 12.91 -63.32
N ILE A 915 -1.19 12.52 -64.52
CA ILE A 915 -0.31 11.93 -65.54
C ILE A 915 0.80 12.92 -65.93
N THR A 916 0.44 14.19 -66.11
CA THR A 916 1.41 15.25 -66.43
C THR A 916 2.39 15.49 -65.27
N GLU A 917 1.91 15.48 -64.02
CA GLU A 917 2.76 15.63 -62.83
C GLU A 917 3.73 14.45 -62.64
N LYS A 918 3.29 13.21 -62.94
CA LYS A 918 4.10 11.99 -62.77
C LYS A 918 4.94 11.62 -63.99
N GLY A 919 4.70 12.25 -65.14
CA GLY A 919 5.48 12.12 -66.37
C GLY A 919 5.00 11.03 -67.34
N SER A 920 4.33 9.97 -66.87
CA SER A 920 3.78 8.91 -67.73
C SER A 920 2.54 8.26 -67.13
N VAL A 921 1.79 7.52 -67.96
CA VAL A 921 0.64 6.71 -67.51
C VAL A 921 1.12 5.59 -66.58
N ASP A 922 2.23 4.93 -66.91
CA ASP A 922 2.79 3.84 -66.11
C ASP A 922 3.20 4.33 -64.71
N ALA A 923 3.77 5.54 -64.61
CA ALA A 923 4.10 6.14 -63.32
C ALA A 923 2.85 6.39 -62.43
N VAL A 924 1.69 6.66 -63.04
CA VAL A 924 0.41 6.78 -62.30
C VAL A 924 -0.11 5.40 -61.87
N VAL A 925 0.09 4.36 -62.69
CA VAL A 925 -0.27 2.98 -62.33
C VAL A 925 0.59 2.50 -61.15
N GLU A 926 1.90 2.71 -61.19
CA GLU A 926 2.79 2.41 -60.05
C GLU A 926 2.39 3.21 -58.80
N PHE A 927 2.05 4.49 -58.97
CA PHE A 927 1.56 5.31 -57.87
C PHE A 927 0.26 4.77 -57.26
N ARG A 928 -0.69 4.27 -58.08
CA ARG A 928 -1.88 3.58 -57.59
C ARG A 928 -1.49 2.29 -56.85
N GLN A 929 -0.62 1.47 -57.44
CA GLN A 929 -0.17 0.20 -56.88
C GLN A 929 0.49 0.35 -55.50
N GLN A 930 1.16 1.48 -55.25
CA GLN A 930 1.84 1.76 -53.99
C GLN A 930 0.94 2.33 -52.88
N PHE A 931 -0.19 2.97 -53.20
CA PHE A 931 -0.99 3.72 -52.21
C PHE A 931 -2.46 3.30 -52.11
N HIS A 932 -3.04 2.72 -53.16
CA HIS A 932 -4.41 2.20 -53.17
C HIS A 932 -4.41 0.70 -52.93
N ASN A 933 -5.45 0.16 -52.28
CA ASN A 933 -5.61 -1.28 -52.09
C ASN A 933 -7.03 -1.72 -52.49
N GLU A 934 -7.11 -2.64 -53.45
CA GLU A 934 -8.38 -3.06 -54.05
C GLU A 934 -9.23 -3.87 -53.08
N ALA A 935 -8.62 -4.74 -52.27
CA ALA A 935 -9.37 -5.55 -51.31
C ALA A 935 -10.04 -4.70 -50.23
N LEU A 936 -9.38 -3.65 -49.76
CA LEU A 936 -9.98 -2.67 -48.86
C LEU A 936 -11.07 -1.86 -49.57
N ALA A 937 -10.81 -1.44 -50.81
CA ALA A 937 -11.78 -0.71 -51.62
C ALA A 937 -13.09 -1.52 -51.79
N ASP A 938 -12.98 -2.79 -52.18
CA ASP A 938 -14.11 -3.72 -52.30
C ASP A 938 -14.87 -3.88 -50.98
N TRP A 939 -14.15 -3.90 -49.86
CA TRP A 939 -14.71 -4.06 -48.53
C TRP A 939 -15.51 -2.83 -48.09
N VAL A 940 -14.93 -1.62 -48.18
CA VAL A 940 -15.60 -0.38 -47.76
C VAL A 940 -16.67 0.10 -48.75
N MET A 941 -16.63 -0.36 -50.00
CA MET A 941 -17.68 -0.12 -50.99
C MET A 941 -18.76 -1.20 -51.02
N GLU A 942 -18.56 -2.31 -50.29
CA GLU A 942 -19.44 -3.48 -50.30
C GLU A 942 -19.75 -3.98 -51.73
N ARG A 943 -18.75 -3.99 -52.63
CA ARG A 943 -18.97 -4.34 -54.06
C ARG A 943 -19.52 -5.76 -54.29
N LYS A 944 -19.33 -6.65 -53.30
CA LYS A 944 -19.77 -8.06 -53.34
C LYS A 944 -21.22 -8.28 -52.88
N GLU A 945 -21.88 -7.27 -52.32
CA GLU A 945 -23.27 -7.40 -51.84
C GLU A 945 -24.25 -7.17 -53.00
N PRO A 946 -25.11 -8.15 -53.36
CA PRO A 946 -26.00 -8.02 -54.52
C PRO A 946 -27.14 -7.02 -54.29
N LYS A 947 -27.51 -6.77 -53.02
CA LYS A 947 -28.57 -5.81 -52.67
C LYS A 947 -28.04 -4.39 -52.71
N GLN A 948 -28.40 -3.64 -53.76
CA GLN A 948 -27.98 -2.23 -53.90
C GLN A 948 -28.77 -1.26 -53.01
N PHE A 949 -30.00 -1.62 -52.63
CA PHE A 949 -30.86 -0.86 -51.72
C PHE A 949 -31.76 -1.79 -50.90
N GLU A 950 -32.34 -1.25 -49.82
CA GLU A 950 -33.31 -1.95 -48.98
C GLU A 950 -34.47 -1.03 -48.62
N PHE A 951 -35.71 -1.51 -48.80
CA PHE A 951 -36.92 -0.79 -48.41
C PHE A 951 -37.32 -1.13 -46.97
N THR A 952 -37.56 -0.11 -46.15
CA THR A 952 -37.86 -0.24 -44.71
C THR A 952 -39.35 -0.11 -44.37
N GLY A 953 -40.22 0.03 -45.37
CA GLY A 953 -41.65 0.31 -45.19
C GLY A 953 -42.01 1.79 -45.32
N GLU A 954 -41.02 2.68 -45.15
CA GLU A 954 -41.15 4.15 -45.22
C GLU A 954 -40.11 4.82 -46.12
N GLN A 955 -38.92 4.24 -46.29
CA GLN A 955 -37.84 4.81 -47.09
C GLN A 955 -36.96 3.74 -47.74
N PHE A 956 -36.33 4.11 -48.86
CA PHE A 956 -35.29 3.34 -49.56
C PHE A 956 -33.91 3.70 -49.00
N ILE A 957 -33.21 2.71 -48.45
CA ILE A 957 -31.86 2.89 -47.91
C ILE A 957 -30.85 2.40 -48.95
N GLN A 958 -29.96 3.29 -49.39
CA GLN A 958 -28.80 2.93 -50.19
C GLN A 958 -27.87 2.02 -49.38
N LYS A 959 -27.57 0.82 -49.93
CA LYS A 959 -26.58 -0.13 -49.40
C LYS A 959 -25.29 -0.13 -50.24
N ARG A 960 -25.40 0.17 -51.54
CA ARG A 960 -24.26 0.28 -52.45
C ARG A 960 -23.29 1.41 -52.06
N HIS A 961 -21.99 1.10 -52.02
CA HIS A 961 -20.89 2.04 -51.80
C HIS A 961 -21.03 2.91 -50.52
N PRO A 962 -21.07 2.32 -49.31
CA PRO A 962 -21.31 3.06 -48.08
C PRO A 962 -20.25 4.14 -47.80
N VAL A 963 -18.99 3.93 -48.20
CA VAL A 963 -17.92 4.95 -48.07
C VAL A 963 -18.16 6.23 -48.88
N PHE A 964 -19.02 6.18 -49.89
CA PHE A 964 -19.40 7.35 -50.72
C PHE A 964 -20.78 7.90 -50.36
N LYS A 965 -21.48 7.29 -49.41
CA LYS A 965 -22.80 7.71 -48.98
C LYS A 965 -22.72 8.78 -47.90
N GLU A 966 -23.53 9.83 -48.04
CA GLU A 966 -23.68 10.87 -47.03
C GLU A 966 -24.26 10.32 -45.70
N PRO A 967 -23.83 10.85 -44.54
CA PRO A 967 -24.36 10.42 -43.25
C PRO A 967 -25.83 10.85 -43.09
N SER A 968 -26.71 9.92 -42.72
CA SER A 968 -28.15 10.21 -42.55
C SER A 968 -28.49 10.84 -41.20
N GLY A 969 -27.75 10.54 -40.13
CA GLY A 969 -28.05 11.02 -38.78
C GLY A 969 -27.50 12.42 -38.47
N LYS A 970 -28.25 13.23 -37.73
CA LYS A 970 -27.89 14.61 -37.35
C LYS A 970 -26.97 14.72 -36.12
N TRP A 971 -26.82 13.62 -35.36
CA TRP A 971 -26.14 13.58 -34.06
C TRP A 971 -25.08 12.47 -34.00
N GLY A 972 -24.18 12.42 -34.99
CA GLY A 972 -23.02 11.54 -35.00
C GLY A 972 -23.28 10.08 -35.40
N ARG A 973 -24.51 9.56 -35.23
CA ARG A 973 -24.87 8.22 -35.72
C ARG A 973 -24.98 8.23 -37.26
N ALA A 974 -24.33 7.26 -37.88
CA ALA A 974 -24.36 7.07 -39.33
C ALA A 974 -24.21 5.57 -39.66
N HIS A 975 -24.34 5.23 -40.94
CA HIS A 975 -23.98 3.90 -41.44
C HIS A 975 -22.49 3.62 -41.25
N PHE A 976 -22.14 2.33 -41.31
CA PHE A 976 -20.76 1.88 -41.19
C PHE A 976 -19.96 2.31 -42.42
N TYR A 977 -18.71 2.74 -42.21
CA TYR A 977 -17.82 3.32 -43.24
C TYR A 977 -18.21 4.68 -43.80
N ALA A 978 -19.18 5.39 -43.22
CA ALA A 978 -19.49 6.74 -43.67
C ALA A 978 -18.21 7.60 -43.72
N PRO A 979 -17.99 8.41 -44.78
CA PRO A 979 -16.75 9.16 -44.94
C PRO A 979 -16.63 10.32 -43.94
N GLU A 980 -17.79 10.83 -43.51
CA GLU A 980 -17.94 11.94 -42.57
C GLU A 980 -19.13 11.66 -41.65
N LYS A 981 -19.13 12.30 -40.48
CA LYS A 981 -20.20 12.25 -39.50
C LYS A 981 -20.74 13.66 -39.27
N ARG A 982 -22.05 13.78 -39.07
CA ARG A 982 -22.72 15.08 -38.92
C ARG A 982 -23.08 15.35 -37.46
N ILE A 983 -22.72 16.53 -36.97
CA ILE A 983 -23.16 17.06 -35.67
C ILE A 983 -23.86 18.41 -35.92
N GLY A 984 -25.20 18.41 -35.95
CA GLY A 984 -25.98 19.59 -36.29
C GLY A 984 -25.67 20.08 -37.72
N PRO A 985 -25.13 21.30 -37.91
CA PRO A 985 -24.71 21.80 -39.21
C PRO A 985 -23.29 21.40 -39.62
N PHE A 986 -22.47 20.87 -38.71
CA PHE A 986 -21.05 20.59 -38.97
C PHE A 986 -20.82 19.16 -39.46
N PHE A 987 -19.95 19.01 -40.46
CA PHE A 987 -19.45 17.73 -40.95
C PHE A 987 -18.02 17.51 -40.45
N ILE A 988 -17.78 16.36 -39.81
CA ILE A 988 -16.48 15.99 -39.26
C ILE A 988 -16.03 14.70 -39.94
N ALA A 989 -14.80 14.68 -40.44
CA ALA A 989 -14.22 13.47 -41.02
C ALA A 989 -14.23 12.31 -40.01
N THR A 990 -14.67 11.14 -40.45
CA THR A 990 -14.86 9.95 -39.61
C THR A 990 -13.65 9.57 -38.75
N PRO A 991 -12.40 9.61 -39.25
CA PRO A 991 -11.25 9.28 -38.42
C PRO A 991 -11.10 10.18 -37.19
N PHE A 992 -11.37 11.49 -37.32
CA PHE A 992 -11.31 12.44 -36.20
C PHE A 992 -12.50 12.27 -35.25
N PHE A 993 -13.71 12.13 -35.79
CA PHE A 993 -14.92 11.91 -34.99
C PHE A 993 -14.80 10.63 -34.15
N ASN A 994 -14.42 9.52 -34.77
CA ASN A 994 -14.28 8.23 -34.09
C ASN A 994 -13.22 8.29 -32.99
N THR A 995 -12.07 8.92 -33.26
CA THR A 995 -11.03 9.14 -32.25
C THR A 995 -11.57 9.94 -31.06
N PHE A 996 -12.32 11.02 -31.33
CA PHE A 996 -12.96 11.82 -30.28
C PHE A 996 -13.94 11.01 -29.43
N ILE A 997 -14.76 10.14 -30.03
CA ILE A 997 -15.67 9.24 -29.29
C ILE A 997 -14.89 8.28 -28.38
N ILE A 998 -13.76 7.72 -28.85
CA ILE A 998 -12.89 6.87 -28.02
C ILE A 998 -12.40 7.64 -26.79
N TRP A 999 -11.99 8.90 -26.96
CA TRP A 999 -11.55 9.75 -25.85
C TRP A 999 -12.68 10.15 -24.88
N ILE A 1000 -13.92 10.31 -25.35
CA ILE A 1000 -15.08 10.43 -24.45
C ILE A 1000 -15.22 9.15 -23.60
N GLY A 1001 -15.08 7.98 -24.22
CA GLY A 1001 -15.07 6.69 -23.50
C GLY A 1001 -13.99 6.61 -22.42
N ILE A 1002 -12.77 7.09 -22.73
CA ILE A 1002 -11.65 7.20 -21.78
C ILE A 1002 -12.03 8.09 -20.59
N VAL A 1003 -12.66 9.25 -20.83
CA VAL A 1003 -13.09 10.17 -19.76
C VAL A 1003 -14.18 9.53 -18.89
N ILE A 1004 -15.15 8.84 -19.49
CA ILE A 1004 -16.19 8.11 -18.73
C ILE A 1004 -15.53 7.06 -17.82
N LEU A 1005 -14.62 6.24 -18.37
CA LEU A 1005 -13.90 5.23 -17.60
C LEU A 1005 -13.00 5.85 -16.52
N TYR A 1006 -12.48 7.06 -16.73
CA TYR A 1006 -11.75 7.81 -15.71
C TYR A 1006 -12.65 8.19 -14.54
N VAL A 1007 -13.84 8.71 -14.82
CA VAL A 1007 -14.83 9.06 -13.78
C VAL A 1007 -15.26 7.80 -13.01
N THR A 1008 -15.51 6.69 -13.69
CA THR A 1008 -15.88 5.43 -13.03
C THR A 1008 -14.77 4.89 -12.13
N LEU A 1009 -13.51 5.02 -12.56
CA LEU A 1009 -12.33 4.64 -11.79
C LEU A 1009 -12.11 5.56 -10.57
N TYR A 1010 -12.27 6.87 -10.76
CA TYR A 1010 -12.10 7.84 -9.68
C TYR A 1010 -13.11 7.62 -8.55
N LEU A 1011 -14.35 7.27 -8.89
CA LEU A 1011 -15.45 7.05 -7.95
C LEU A 1011 -15.55 5.59 -7.42
N ASP A 1012 -14.70 4.67 -7.89
CA ASP A 1012 -14.75 3.22 -7.60
C ASP A 1012 -16.12 2.59 -7.90
N ILE A 1013 -16.78 3.00 -8.98
CA ILE A 1013 -18.14 2.56 -9.30
C ILE A 1013 -18.21 1.03 -9.45
N LEU A 1014 -17.29 0.44 -10.24
CA LEU A 1014 -17.28 -1.01 -10.47
C LEU A 1014 -17.14 -1.80 -9.15
N ARG A 1015 -16.25 -1.35 -8.27
CA ARG A 1015 -16.04 -1.97 -6.95
C ARG A 1015 -17.28 -1.88 -6.07
N ARG A 1016 -17.96 -0.73 -6.06
CA ARG A 1016 -19.21 -0.54 -5.30
C ARG A 1016 -20.33 -1.45 -5.83
N ILE A 1017 -20.43 -1.61 -7.14
CA ILE A 1017 -21.40 -2.52 -7.78
C ILE A 1017 -21.12 -3.97 -7.37
N ILE A 1018 -19.87 -4.44 -7.48
CA ILE A 1018 -19.49 -5.81 -7.11
C ILE A 1018 -19.81 -6.07 -5.62
N HIS A 1019 -19.41 -5.15 -4.74
CA HIS A 1019 -19.67 -5.28 -3.29
C HIS A 1019 -21.18 -5.26 -2.97
N TYR A 1020 -21.99 -4.51 -3.73
CA TYR A 1020 -23.44 -4.54 -3.60
C TYR A 1020 -24.01 -5.94 -3.92
N PHE A 1021 -23.55 -6.57 -5.01
CA PHE A 1021 -23.97 -7.93 -5.36
C PHE A 1021 -23.50 -8.99 -4.35
N GLU A 1022 -22.28 -8.88 -3.83
CA GLU A 1022 -21.75 -9.78 -2.79
C GLU A 1022 -22.59 -9.69 -1.51
N THR A 1023 -22.86 -8.47 -1.03
CA THR A 1023 -23.67 -8.25 0.19
C THR A 1023 -25.13 -8.63 0.02
N PHE A 1024 -25.72 -8.42 -1.17
CA PHE A 1024 -27.09 -8.85 -1.47
C PHE A 1024 -27.22 -10.37 -1.42
N ARG A 1025 -26.30 -11.12 -2.07
CA ARG A 1025 -26.29 -12.58 -2.03
C ARG A 1025 -26.09 -13.12 -0.61
N LEU A 1026 -25.18 -12.55 0.18
CA LEU A 1026 -24.95 -12.95 1.57
C LEU A 1026 -26.19 -12.71 2.46
N ARG A 1027 -26.90 -11.60 2.27
CA ARG A 1027 -28.16 -11.33 2.99
C ARG A 1027 -29.26 -12.34 2.62
N GLN A 1028 -29.37 -12.71 1.35
CA GLN A 1028 -30.35 -13.71 0.90
C GLN A 1028 -30.00 -15.11 1.43
N LEU A 1029 -28.72 -15.47 1.43
CA LEU A 1029 -28.24 -16.75 1.95
C LEU A 1029 -28.45 -16.86 3.47
N ASN A 1030 -28.11 -15.80 4.22
CA ASN A 1030 -28.37 -15.75 5.67
C ASN A 1030 -29.87 -15.81 5.98
N LYS A 1031 -30.73 -15.14 5.21
CA LYS A 1031 -32.19 -15.27 5.35
C LYS A 1031 -32.69 -16.69 5.05
N ARG A 1032 -32.09 -17.40 4.08
CA ARG A 1032 -32.43 -18.79 3.77
C ARG A 1032 -31.92 -19.76 4.85
N LEU A 1033 -30.72 -19.56 5.37
CA LEU A 1033 -30.16 -20.37 6.46
C LEU A 1033 -30.92 -20.17 7.77
N GLN A 1034 -31.35 -18.94 8.08
CA GLN A 1034 -32.23 -18.67 9.23
C GLN A 1034 -33.61 -19.31 9.08
N LYS A 1035 -34.14 -19.46 7.86
CA LYS A 1035 -35.39 -20.19 7.60
C LYS A 1035 -35.25 -21.71 7.61
N LEU A 1036 -34.03 -22.24 7.49
CA LEU A 1036 -33.75 -23.68 7.54
C LEU A 1036 -33.31 -24.14 8.94
N GLY A 1037 -33.02 -23.20 9.85
CA GLY A 1037 -32.67 -23.44 11.25
C GLY A 1037 -33.78 -23.09 12.26
N THR A 1038 -34.99 -22.85 11.76
CA THR A 1038 -36.26 -22.79 12.52
C THR A 1038 -37.15 -23.91 12.02
#